data_AF-A0A960PQ25-F1
#
_entry.id   AF-A0A960PQ25-F1
#
_cell.length_a   1.000
_cell.length_b   1.000
_cell.length_c   1.000
_cell.angle_alpha   90.00
_cell.angle_beta   90.00
_cell.angle_gamma   90.00
#
_symmetry.space_group_name_H-M   'P 1'
#
loop_
_entity.id
_entity.type
_entity.pdbx_description
1 polymer ?
#
loop_
_entity_poly.entity_id
_entity_poly.type
_entity_poly.pdbx_seq_one_letter_code
_entity_poly.pdbx_strand_id
1 'polypeptide(L)'
;DPQQRLLLEEAWHCIEDSGIPLARLREESTAVFVGAMGSDYLQVAAAAGAVPDSYSTLGTIHGLLANRLSFTFGLKGPSLAVDAAHASSLVALHEARTYLLSSQARYALAAGVNLSLRPEKYVSFSKAGMLSGTGRCRTFDQDADGCVPGEGVAVVLLQPLEDALACGHRIYGVIAGSAVNHGGQARSLTVPQAEAQERVIRAAFEDAGFGPETVTFVETHGTGTPLGDGVEVEALARVFGPGERPAPCLLGAVKTHIGHLEACSGLAGVVKVLLMMQHRTIPANLHLRQIKSSLPLNAGQLRPATQNTPWESPLPNRELRAGVSSFGIGGTNVHVLLTSHATTPDPEPEEPAKERPTYHPFLLSARTPQSLERLRQSWRAFLDEETVVPRLRRRPLDDRDLREICATLASARLALPCRLGAVVCSLEEIRRLLDDTPGSTQVSEAAPQALHGAVERWLQGEEVDWQVFFPPGSFRPAGLPLYPFERRRHWITAELEEEGDEEARPASGLKSSSVAPATVPQPDTVVGWLRGQLVRLTDLSAEDVGEQDSFIEEHGVDSFVNQEWLAVLESRLGKLPKTLLFELTTLADLARYLMERKGPELAHQLGEAGGTASRKESKEARAEASVALPASPPEETSLPRSGRPGGGDGAVAVIGLAGRFPGARNIRELWRNLESGLVSTGEVPPERWDWRLFYDEDDQRSDKAYTRWGGFIEGYDRFDPLFFKISPLQAELMDPQQRLFLENAWACLEDAGYRRGGLPKKTGVFAGLTTNTYALAAMEESARGNVQIPDTDAYDVANRVSYFFDFHGPSMTVDTACSSSLTAIHLAIQSLRRGECEVALAGGVSLTLHPYRVVQFCSKGMLLAGSHEQPFGSGTGGFVDAEGVAAVLLKPLEKAVADGDHIYGVIRGSAINSGGRTGGYTVPSPVAQAELVAAALEDAGIDARTVSYVEAHGTGTILGDPIEVDGLTRAFRAHTEDRGFCALGSVKSNIG
;
A
#
# COMPACT_ATOMS: atom_id res chain seq x y z
N ASP A 1 11.98 -3.26 -3.93
CA ASP A 1 11.98 -1.79 -4.15
C ASP A 1 12.25 -1.09 -2.81
N PRO A 2 13.19 -0.13 -2.72
CA PRO A 2 13.39 0.71 -1.54
C PRO A 2 12.14 1.49 -1.09
N GLN A 3 11.24 1.85 -2.01
CA GLN A 3 9.98 2.51 -1.68
C GLN A 3 9.10 1.65 -0.75
N GLN A 4 9.00 0.35 -1.01
CA GLN A 4 8.26 -0.58 -0.15
C GLN A 4 8.85 -0.68 1.26
N ARG A 5 10.19 -0.62 1.38
CA ARG A 5 10.89 -0.70 2.67
C ARG A 5 10.66 0.54 3.52
N LEU A 6 10.82 1.72 2.91
CA LEU A 6 10.57 2.99 3.58
C LEU A 6 9.10 3.11 4.04
N LEU A 7 8.14 2.66 3.23
CA LEU A 7 6.74 2.63 3.62
C LEU A 7 6.48 1.74 4.84
N LEU A 8 7.12 0.56 4.92
CA LEU A 8 6.97 -0.34 6.07
C LEU A 8 7.48 0.30 7.36
N GLU A 9 8.67 0.91 7.30
CA GLU A 9 9.28 1.57 8.46
C GLU A 9 8.42 2.77 8.93
N GLU A 10 8.04 3.65 8.00
CA GLU A 10 7.27 4.84 8.34
C GLU A 10 5.82 4.53 8.73
N ALA A 11 5.21 3.48 8.18
CA ALA A 11 3.89 3.04 8.62
C ALA A 11 3.92 2.48 10.04
N TRP A 12 4.97 1.73 10.40
CA TRP A 12 5.18 1.29 11.79
C TRP A 12 5.36 2.49 12.74
N HIS A 13 6.20 3.45 12.36
CA HIS A 13 6.37 4.69 13.11
C HIS A 13 5.06 5.46 13.27
N CYS A 14 4.25 5.54 12.22
CA CYS A 14 2.93 6.17 12.26
C CYS A 14 1.98 5.46 13.24
N ILE A 15 1.96 4.11 13.23
CA ILE A 15 1.16 3.31 14.16
C ILE A 15 1.63 3.52 15.60
N GLU A 16 2.94 3.48 15.86
CA GLU A 16 3.48 3.74 17.19
C GLU A 16 3.19 5.18 17.67
N ASP A 17 3.35 6.18 16.81
CA ASP A 17 3.10 7.59 17.14
C ASP A 17 1.62 7.86 17.43
N SER A 18 0.71 7.12 16.79
CA SER A 18 -0.73 7.23 17.05
C SER A 18 -1.14 6.81 18.47
N GLY A 19 -0.35 5.91 19.08
CA GLY A 19 -0.71 5.29 20.35
C GLY A 19 -1.91 4.34 20.27
N ILE A 20 -2.32 3.93 19.07
CA ILE A 20 -3.37 2.94 18.85
C ILE A 20 -2.72 1.55 18.78
N PRO A 21 -3.19 0.57 19.57
CA PRO A 21 -2.65 -0.79 19.52
C PRO A 21 -2.84 -1.42 18.14
N LEU A 22 -1.81 -2.05 17.60
CA LEU A 22 -1.88 -2.74 16.30
C LEU A 22 -2.98 -3.81 16.26
N ALA A 23 -3.24 -4.48 17.38
CA ALA A 23 -4.34 -5.45 17.50
C ALA A 23 -5.70 -4.83 17.14
N ARG A 24 -5.98 -3.60 17.61
CA ARG A 24 -7.22 -2.88 17.27
C ARG A 24 -7.31 -2.58 15.77
N LEU A 25 -6.20 -2.19 15.14
CA LEU A 25 -6.17 -1.93 13.69
C LEU A 25 -6.39 -3.20 12.85
N ARG A 26 -6.06 -4.38 13.38
CA ARG A 26 -6.29 -5.69 12.75
C ARG A 26 -7.72 -6.20 12.91
N GLU A 27 -8.32 -5.93 14.06
CA GLU A 27 -9.70 -6.31 14.38
C GLU A 27 -10.70 -5.48 13.60
N GLU A 28 -10.41 -4.19 13.42
CA GLU A 28 -11.28 -3.23 12.72
C GLU A 28 -10.95 -3.15 11.22
N SER A 29 -11.89 -2.66 10.42
CA SER A 29 -11.63 -2.36 9.00
C SER A 29 -10.66 -1.18 8.88
N THR A 30 -9.39 -1.48 8.64
CA THR A 30 -8.34 -0.49 8.39
C THR A 30 -7.94 -0.49 6.92
N ALA A 31 -8.19 0.62 6.22
CA ALA A 31 -7.85 0.80 4.82
C ALA A 31 -6.41 1.33 4.63
N VAL A 32 -5.84 1.13 3.44
CA VAL A 32 -4.49 1.56 3.07
C VAL A 32 -4.50 2.16 1.66
N PHE A 33 -4.13 3.43 1.56
CA PHE A 33 -4.02 4.15 0.28
C PHE A 33 -2.61 4.72 0.15
N VAL A 34 -1.91 4.35 -0.91
CA VAL A 34 -0.52 4.80 -1.14
C VAL A 34 -0.43 5.59 -2.44
N GLY A 35 -0.08 6.87 -2.34
CA GLY A 35 0.25 7.70 -3.48
C GLY A 35 1.70 7.51 -3.89
N ALA A 36 1.93 7.07 -5.12
CA ALA A 36 3.27 6.93 -5.68
C ALA A 36 3.24 7.32 -7.16
N MET A 37 4.41 7.55 -7.75
CA MET A 37 4.57 7.69 -9.19
C MET A 37 5.95 7.15 -9.56
N GLY A 38 6.03 6.44 -10.69
CA GLY A 38 7.27 5.84 -11.15
C GLY A 38 7.80 4.70 -10.26
N SER A 39 8.44 3.72 -10.89
CA SER A 39 9.34 2.78 -10.21
C SER A 39 10.47 2.46 -11.18
N ASP A 40 11.64 3.02 -10.92
CA ASP A 40 12.86 2.76 -11.68
C ASP A 40 13.70 1.63 -11.06
N TYR A 41 13.29 1.06 -9.91
CA TYR A 41 14.02 -0.01 -9.26
C TYR A 41 14.09 -1.29 -10.09
N LEU A 42 13.02 -1.62 -10.84
CA LEU A 42 13.04 -2.74 -11.80
C LEU A 42 14.14 -2.54 -12.84
N GLN A 43 14.32 -1.31 -13.30
CA GLN A 43 15.35 -0.98 -14.29
C GLN A 43 16.76 -0.99 -13.67
N VAL A 44 16.91 -0.54 -12.41
CA VAL A 44 18.16 -0.67 -11.65
C VAL A 44 18.54 -2.15 -11.52
N ALA A 45 17.58 -3.00 -11.17
CA ALA A 45 17.78 -4.44 -11.04
C ALA A 45 18.20 -5.07 -12.37
N ALA A 46 17.49 -4.74 -13.46
CA ALA A 46 17.84 -5.20 -14.80
C ALA A 46 19.24 -4.73 -15.25
N ALA A 47 19.59 -3.46 -15.01
CA ALA A 47 20.89 -2.91 -15.36
C ALA A 47 22.05 -3.53 -14.55
N ALA A 48 21.77 -3.99 -13.32
CA ALA A 48 22.73 -4.70 -12.48
C ALA A 48 22.90 -6.18 -12.87
N GLY A 49 22.16 -6.67 -13.87
CA GLY A 49 22.18 -8.07 -14.28
C GLY A 49 21.56 -9.02 -13.26
N ALA A 50 20.65 -8.51 -12.42
CA ALA A 50 20.00 -9.36 -11.43
C ALA A 50 19.07 -10.37 -12.11
N VAL A 51 19.31 -11.64 -11.82
CA VAL A 51 18.48 -12.75 -12.29
C VAL A 51 17.11 -12.66 -11.62
N PRO A 52 16.00 -12.72 -12.38
CA PRO A 52 14.68 -12.82 -11.78
C PRO A 52 14.56 -14.09 -10.93
N ASP A 53 14.26 -13.92 -9.66
CA ASP A 53 13.92 -15.00 -8.74
C ASP A 53 12.50 -14.79 -8.18
N SER A 54 12.08 -15.67 -7.27
CA SER A 54 10.77 -15.61 -6.62
C SER A 54 10.54 -14.29 -5.84
N TYR A 55 11.59 -13.68 -5.29
CA TYR A 55 11.52 -12.45 -4.51
C TYR A 55 11.44 -11.20 -5.40
N SER A 56 12.15 -11.19 -6.52
CA SER A 56 12.26 -10.06 -7.46
C SER A 56 10.89 -9.58 -7.98
N THR A 57 9.97 -10.52 -8.24
CA THR A 57 8.62 -10.25 -8.74
C THR A 57 7.74 -9.54 -7.70
N LEU A 58 7.77 -9.95 -6.43
CA LEU A 58 7.06 -9.21 -5.37
C LEU A 58 7.77 -7.90 -4.99
N GLY A 59 9.04 -7.78 -5.35
CA GLY A 59 9.85 -6.61 -5.05
C GLY A 59 9.57 -5.41 -5.96
N THR A 60 8.89 -5.56 -7.10
CA THR A 60 8.81 -4.53 -8.16
C THR A 60 7.40 -4.19 -8.66
N ILE A 61 6.38 -4.99 -8.33
CA ILE A 61 4.98 -4.68 -8.67
C ILE A 61 4.50 -3.48 -7.83
N HIS A 62 3.94 -2.46 -8.50
CA HIS A 62 3.61 -1.16 -7.88
C HIS A 62 2.45 -1.28 -6.88
N GLY A 63 1.41 -2.06 -7.18
CA GLY A 63 0.30 -2.33 -6.24
C GLY A 63 0.74 -2.95 -4.90
N LEU A 64 1.96 -3.51 -4.82
CA LEU A 64 2.48 -4.07 -3.57
C LEU A 64 2.96 -3.01 -2.57
N LEU A 65 3.04 -1.73 -2.97
CA LEU A 65 3.28 -0.63 -2.04
C LEU A 65 2.21 -0.57 -0.95
N ALA A 66 0.93 -0.76 -1.30
CA ALA A 66 -0.18 -0.80 -0.35
C ALA A 66 -0.38 -2.20 0.24
N ASN A 67 -0.41 -3.23 -0.61
CA ASN A 67 -0.73 -4.60 -0.18
C ASN A 67 0.29 -5.15 0.84
N ARG A 68 1.56 -4.75 0.75
CA ARG A 68 2.58 -5.17 1.73
C ARG A 68 2.33 -4.59 3.12
N LEU A 69 1.85 -3.35 3.22
CA LEU A 69 1.45 -2.77 4.50
C LEU A 69 0.26 -3.53 5.08
N SER A 70 -0.77 -3.80 4.27
CA SER A 70 -1.94 -4.58 4.70
C SER A 70 -1.56 -5.97 5.20
N PHE A 71 -0.70 -6.69 4.48
CA PHE A 71 -0.24 -8.01 4.91
C PHE A 71 0.60 -7.98 6.19
N THR A 72 1.65 -7.14 6.22
CA THR A 72 2.58 -7.07 7.34
C THR A 72 1.85 -6.69 8.64
N PHE A 73 0.97 -5.69 8.56
CA PHE A 73 0.24 -5.20 9.73
C PHE A 73 -1.08 -5.93 9.98
N GLY A 74 -1.56 -6.76 9.06
CA GLY A 74 -2.78 -7.54 9.19
C GLY A 74 -4.07 -6.74 8.99
N LEU A 75 -4.04 -5.72 8.13
CA LEU A 75 -5.12 -4.79 7.87
C LEU A 75 -6.03 -5.31 6.76
N LYS A 76 -7.34 -5.39 7.01
CA LYS A 76 -8.31 -6.07 6.14
C LYS A 76 -9.15 -5.14 5.26
N GLY A 77 -9.04 -3.83 5.45
CA GLY A 77 -9.78 -2.86 4.64
C GLY A 77 -9.27 -2.76 3.19
N PRO A 78 -9.86 -1.88 2.38
CA PRO A 78 -9.37 -1.51 1.05
C PRO A 78 -7.86 -1.27 1.03
N SER A 79 -7.14 -1.78 0.03
CA SER A 79 -5.69 -1.62 -0.10
C SER A 79 -5.30 -1.35 -1.55
N LEU A 80 -4.80 -0.16 -1.87
CA LEU A 80 -4.46 0.21 -3.24
C LEU A 80 -3.38 1.30 -3.37
N ALA A 81 -2.62 1.22 -4.47
CA ALA A 81 -1.71 2.27 -4.90
C ALA A 81 -2.41 3.17 -5.94
N VAL A 82 -2.21 4.49 -5.85
CA VAL A 82 -2.77 5.50 -6.76
C VAL A 82 -1.64 6.29 -7.41
N ASP A 83 -1.74 6.47 -8.73
CA ASP A 83 -0.90 7.37 -9.51
C ASP A 83 -1.73 8.48 -10.17
N ALA A 84 -1.50 9.70 -9.69
CA ALA A 84 -1.99 10.96 -10.23
C ALA A 84 -0.83 11.97 -10.39
N ALA A 85 0.36 11.47 -10.76
CA ALA A 85 1.60 12.22 -10.84
C ALA A 85 1.94 12.93 -9.51
N HIS A 86 2.30 14.22 -9.56
CA HIS A 86 2.62 15.00 -8.37
C HIS A 86 1.47 15.13 -7.34
N ALA A 87 0.23 14.79 -7.73
CA ALA A 87 -0.93 14.84 -6.85
C ALA A 87 -1.21 13.52 -6.11
N SER A 88 -0.48 12.42 -6.41
CA SER A 88 -0.78 11.07 -5.92
C SER A 88 -1.05 10.98 -4.42
N SER A 89 -0.18 11.53 -3.57
CA SER A 89 -0.36 11.44 -2.11
C SER A 89 -1.58 12.21 -1.57
N LEU A 90 -2.01 13.31 -2.21
CA LEU A 90 -3.27 13.97 -1.81
C LEU A 90 -4.50 13.26 -2.38
N VAL A 91 -4.40 12.60 -3.53
CA VAL A 91 -5.49 11.72 -4.00
C VAL A 91 -5.65 10.56 -3.04
N ALA A 92 -4.56 9.91 -2.62
CA ALA A 92 -4.59 8.85 -1.60
C ALA A 92 -5.21 9.33 -0.27
N LEU A 93 -4.87 10.54 0.17
CA LEU A 93 -5.47 11.16 1.36
C LEU A 93 -6.97 11.43 1.19
N HIS A 94 -7.39 11.90 0.02
CA HIS A 94 -8.79 12.14 -0.31
C HIS A 94 -9.60 10.83 -0.29
N GLU A 95 -9.11 9.79 -0.99
CA GLU A 95 -9.77 8.48 -0.97
C GLU A 95 -9.85 7.91 0.45
N ALA A 96 -8.76 7.96 1.22
CA ALA A 96 -8.75 7.52 2.61
C ALA A 96 -9.82 8.21 3.46
N ARG A 97 -9.94 9.55 3.38
CA ARG A 97 -11.01 10.30 4.07
C ARG A 97 -12.40 9.83 3.64
N THR A 98 -12.59 9.62 2.34
CA THR A 98 -13.91 9.29 1.80
C THR A 98 -14.40 7.90 2.21
N TYR A 99 -13.51 6.93 2.37
CA TYR A 99 -13.85 5.61 2.90
C TYR A 99 -14.24 5.66 4.39
N LEU A 100 -13.63 6.57 5.16
CA LEU A 100 -14.05 6.82 6.55
C LEU A 100 -15.45 7.44 6.62
N LEU A 101 -15.71 8.48 5.80
CA LEU A 101 -16.99 9.19 5.79
C LEU A 101 -18.17 8.34 5.30
N SER A 102 -17.90 7.37 4.43
CA SER A 102 -18.91 6.41 3.95
C SER A 102 -19.02 5.16 4.83
N SER A 103 -18.34 5.12 5.97
CA SER A 103 -18.29 3.97 6.90
C SER A 103 -17.84 2.66 6.25
N GLN A 104 -17.06 2.72 5.17
CA GLN A 104 -16.44 1.56 4.53
C GLN A 104 -15.14 1.13 5.22
N ALA A 105 -14.56 2.02 6.03
CA ALA A 105 -13.44 1.73 6.92
C ALA A 105 -13.60 2.51 8.22
N ARG A 106 -13.00 2.01 9.31
CA ARG A 106 -12.95 2.69 10.61
C ARG A 106 -11.64 3.46 10.79
N TYR A 107 -10.56 2.92 10.25
CA TYR A 107 -9.26 3.56 10.19
C TYR A 107 -8.76 3.57 8.76
N ALA A 108 -7.89 4.53 8.43
CA ALA A 108 -7.22 4.53 7.13
C ALA A 108 -5.79 5.04 7.25
N LEU A 109 -4.84 4.32 6.67
CA LEU A 109 -3.50 4.81 6.39
C LEU A 109 -3.49 5.48 5.02
N ALA A 110 -3.11 6.74 4.97
CA ALA A 110 -2.77 7.43 3.72
C ALA A 110 -1.27 7.68 3.69
N ALA A 111 -0.61 7.23 2.63
CA ALA A 111 0.84 7.34 2.48
C ALA A 111 1.24 7.97 1.15
N GLY A 112 2.45 8.50 1.10
CA GLY A 112 3.10 9.02 -0.09
C GLY A 112 4.56 8.59 -0.09
N VAL A 113 5.08 8.15 -1.23
CA VAL A 113 6.50 7.79 -1.37
C VAL A 113 7.03 8.22 -2.73
N ASN A 114 8.29 8.67 -2.75
CA ASN A 114 8.99 9.00 -3.98
C ASN A 114 10.51 8.84 -3.83
N LEU A 115 11.14 8.17 -4.79
CA LEU A 115 12.59 8.02 -4.91
C LEU A 115 13.06 8.27 -6.36
N SER A 116 14.33 8.61 -6.52
CA SER A 116 15.00 8.89 -7.80
C SER A 116 16.25 8.02 -7.92
N LEU A 117 16.09 6.79 -8.39
CA LEU A 117 17.20 5.81 -8.38
C LEU A 117 18.04 5.86 -9.65
N ARG A 118 17.53 6.49 -10.71
CA ARG A 118 18.17 6.55 -12.03
C ARG A 118 18.26 7.96 -12.64
N PRO A 119 19.31 8.25 -13.45
CA PRO A 119 19.55 9.58 -14.02
C PRO A 119 18.58 9.98 -15.15
N GLU A 120 17.90 9.03 -15.80
CA GLU A 120 17.03 9.26 -16.96
C GLU A 120 15.91 10.27 -16.64
N LYS A 121 15.38 10.24 -15.42
CA LYS A 121 14.41 11.23 -14.95
C LYS A 121 14.97 12.65 -14.98
N TYR A 122 16.18 12.85 -14.45
CA TYR A 122 16.85 14.14 -14.47
C TYR A 122 17.11 14.63 -15.90
N VAL A 123 17.53 13.72 -16.80
CA VAL A 123 17.73 14.05 -18.22
C VAL A 123 16.42 14.48 -18.88
N SER A 124 15.34 13.74 -18.63
CA SER A 124 14.02 14.00 -19.21
C SER A 124 13.45 15.33 -18.75
N PHE A 125 13.44 15.58 -17.43
CA PHE A 125 12.91 16.82 -16.86
C PHE A 125 13.78 18.03 -17.23
N SER A 126 15.10 17.85 -17.37
CA SER A 126 15.99 18.91 -17.87
C SER A 126 15.65 19.28 -19.31
N LYS A 127 15.48 18.28 -20.20
CA LYS A 127 15.10 18.50 -21.61
C LYS A 127 13.69 19.10 -21.75
N ALA A 128 12.80 18.80 -20.81
CA ALA A 128 11.47 19.40 -20.74
C ALA A 128 11.46 20.81 -20.13
N GLY A 129 12.61 21.34 -19.68
CA GLY A 129 12.72 22.66 -19.08
C GLY A 129 12.05 22.78 -17.70
N MET A 130 11.90 21.66 -16.98
CA MET A 130 11.22 21.63 -15.69
C MET A 130 12.16 21.89 -14.51
N LEU A 131 13.45 21.57 -14.67
CA LEU A 131 14.44 21.68 -13.60
C LEU A 131 15.06 23.07 -13.52
N SER A 132 15.26 23.58 -12.30
CA SER A 132 15.99 24.82 -12.01
C SER A 132 17.48 24.65 -12.32
N GLY A 133 18.04 25.55 -13.14
CA GLY A 133 19.48 25.58 -13.42
C GLY A 133 20.33 25.97 -12.20
N THR A 134 19.70 26.48 -11.14
CA THR A 134 20.37 26.85 -9.88
C THR A 134 20.20 25.82 -8.76
N GLY A 135 19.45 24.76 -9.01
CA GLY A 135 19.21 23.72 -8.02
C GLY A 135 18.40 24.21 -6.81
N ARG A 136 17.45 25.15 -6.99
CA ARG A 136 16.51 25.58 -5.93
C ARG A 136 15.10 25.82 -6.48
N CYS A 137 14.07 25.39 -5.74
CA CYS A 137 12.69 25.82 -5.99
C CYS A 137 12.52 27.26 -5.48
N ARG A 138 12.60 28.25 -6.37
CA ARG A 138 12.44 29.68 -6.04
C ARG A 138 10.97 30.13 -6.10
N THR A 139 10.11 29.43 -5.37
CA THR A 139 8.66 29.65 -5.40
C THR A 139 8.29 31.12 -5.13
N PHE A 140 7.51 31.73 -6.03
CA PHE A 140 7.05 33.13 -6.04
C PHE A 140 8.10 34.20 -6.31
N ASP A 141 9.37 33.84 -6.45
CA ASP A 141 10.44 34.78 -6.73
C ASP A 141 10.43 35.24 -8.20
N GLN A 142 10.90 36.46 -8.43
CA GLN A 142 11.06 37.03 -9.77
C GLN A 142 11.97 36.17 -10.67
N ASP A 143 12.94 35.46 -10.08
CA ASP A 143 13.91 34.62 -10.77
C ASP A 143 13.54 33.11 -10.75
N ALA A 144 12.29 32.77 -10.43
CA ALA A 144 11.79 31.39 -10.48
C ALA A 144 12.03 30.76 -11.87
N ASP A 145 12.75 29.64 -11.94
CA ASP A 145 13.24 29.03 -13.20
C ASP A 145 13.00 27.52 -13.30
N GLY A 146 12.32 26.90 -12.33
CA GLY A 146 12.06 25.46 -12.30
C GLY A 146 12.07 24.89 -10.88
N CYS A 147 11.90 23.58 -10.80
CA CYS A 147 11.94 22.83 -9.55
C CYS A 147 13.24 22.03 -9.40
N VAL A 148 13.43 21.43 -8.22
CA VAL A 148 14.51 20.47 -7.95
C VAL A 148 13.84 19.19 -7.52
N PRO A 149 14.14 18.01 -8.10
CA PRO A 149 13.58 16.76 -7.63
C PRO A 149 14.01 16.49 -6.18
N GLY A 150 13.13 15.89 -5.40
CA GLY A 150 13.40 15.45 -4.04
C GLY A 150 12.81 14.08 -3.76
N GLU A 151 13.21 13.53 -2.62
CA GLU A 151 12.84 12.18 -2.20
C GLU A 151 12.19 12.25 -0.82
N GLY A 152 11.28 11.32 -0.55
CA GLY A 152 10.67 11.23 0.77
C GLY A 152 9.52 10.26 0.84
N VAL A 153 9.19 9.94 2.08
CA VAL A 153 8.06 9.09 2.46
C VAL A 153 7.30 9.81 3.58
N ALA A 154 5.98 9.73 3.56
CA ALA A 154 5.12 10.27 4.61
C ALA A 154 3.91 9.34 4.77
N VAL A 155 3.52 9.08 6.02
CA VAL A 155 2.35 8.26 6.36
C VAL A 155 1.52 8.99 7.41
N VAL A 156 0.20 9.03 7.23
CA VAL A 156 -0.74 9.55 8.21
C VAL A 156 -1.82 8.50 8.50
N LEU A 157 -2.17 8.36 9.78
CA LEU A 157 -3.28 7.52 10.23
C LEU A 157 -4.50 8.39 10.49
N LEU A 158 -5.64 7.98 9.92
CA LEU A 158 -6.89 8.72 9.94
C LEU A 158 -7.97 7.92 10.66
N GLN A 159 -8.87 8.65 11.31
CA GLN A 159 -10.08 8.16 11.96
C GLN A 159 -11.13 9.27 11.91
N PRO A 160 -12.44 8.96 11.89
CA PRO A 160 -13.48 9.95 12.12
C PRO A 160 -13.21 10.73 13.42
N LEU A 161 -13.37 12.05 13.38
CA LEU A 161 -13.06 12.93 14.52
C LEU A 161 -13.85 12.55 15.77
N GLU A 162 -15.12 12.20 15.59
CA GLU A 162 -16.04 11.78 16.64
C GLU A 162 -15.50 10.58 17.42
N ASP A 163 -15.02 9.57 16.68
CA ASP A 163 -14.46 8.35 17.26
C ASP A 163 -13.09 8.61 17.90
N ALA A 164 -12.26 9.46 17.28
CA ALA A 164 -10.97 9.84 17.85
C ALA A 164 -11.14 10.55 19.20
N LEU A 165 -12.13 11.44 19.31
CA LEU A 165 -12.50 12.11 20.55
C LEU A 165 -13.06 11.13 21.59
N ALA A 166 -13.98 10.24 21.18
CA ALA A 166 -14.55 9.22 22.06
C ALA A 166 -13.48 8.26 22.62
N CYS A 167 -12.46 7.94 21.82
CA CYS A 167 -11.34 7.10 22.23
C CYS A 167 -10.24 7.86 22.99
N GLY A 168 -10.32 9.20 23.09
CA GLY A 168 -9.28 10.02 23.72
C GLY A 168 -7.95 10.01 22.95
N HIS A 169 -7.97 9.76 21.64
CA HIS A 169 -6.77 9.72 20.81
C HIS A 169 -6.14 11.11 20.65
N ARG A 170 -4.82 11.13 20.44
CA ARG A 170 -4.10 12.36 20.11
C ARG A 170 -4.41 12.77 18.67
N ILE A 171 -4.77 14.04 18.48
CA ILE A 171 -5.17 14.59 17.17
C ILE A 171 -4.15 15.66 16.76
N TYR A 172 -3.50 15.47 15.60
CA TYR A 172 -2.62 16.48 14.99
C TYR A 172 -3.42 17.63 14.36
N GLY A 173 -4.54 17.32 13.72
CA GLY A 173 -5.44 18.25 13.06
C GLY A 173 -6.61 17.52 12.42
N VAL A 174 -7.52 18.25 11.80
CA VAL A 174 -8.75 17.71 11.19
C VAL A 174 -8.73 18.01 9.69
N ILE A 175 -9.03 16.99 8.88
CA ILE A 175 -9.27 17.19 7.44
C ILE A 175 -10.74 17.58 7.26
N ALA A 176 -10.99 18.89 7.21
CA ALA A 176 -12.35 19.42 7.15
C ALA A 176 -12.98 19.24 5.78
N GLY A 177 -12.21 19.42 4.70
CA GLY A 177 -12.71 19.16 3.34
C GLY A 177 -11.61 18.81 2.36
N SER A 178 -11.98 18.11 1.29
CA SER A 178 -11.08 17.79 0.18
C SER A 178 -11.84 17.64 -1.13
N ALA A 179 -11.15 17.93 -2.24
CA ALA A 179 -11.71 17.74 -3.58
C ALA A 179 -10.63 17.37 -4.59
N VAL A 180 -11.02 16.63 -5.62
CA VAL A 180 -10.18 16.20 -6.75
C VAL A 180 -10.86 16.58 -8.07
N ASN A 181 -10.08 17.05 -9.05
CA ASN A 181 -10.57 17.31 -10.40
C ASN A 181 -9.45 17.16 -11.45
N HIS A 182 -9.75 17.44 -12.72
CA HIS A 182 -8.76 17.50 -13.79
C HIS A 182 -8.81 18.81 -14.58
N GLY A 183 -7.64 19.22 -15.10
CA GLY A 183 -7.45 20.42 -15.91
C GLY A 183 -8.32 20.45 -17.17
N GLY A 184 -8.56 19.29 -17.77
CA GLY A 184 -9.20 19.14 -19.08
C GLY A 184 -8.25 19.51 -20.21
N GLN A 185 -8.80 19.98 -21.33
CA GLN A 185 -7.99 20.33 -22.50
C GLN A 185 -7.33 21.70 -22.31
N ALA A 186 -6.00 21.73 -22.36
CA ALA A 186 -5.18 22.96 -22.35
C ALA A 186 -4.42 23.14 -23.67
N ARG A 187 -3.47 24.09 -23.71
CA ARG A 187 -2.55 24.26 -24.86
C ARG A 187 -1.59 23.08 -25.04
N SER A 188 -1.22 22.42 -23.95
CA SER A 188 -0.49 21.15 -23.89
C SER A 188 -0.87 20.42 -22.61
N LEU A 189 -0.64 19.11 -22.57
CA LEU A 189 -0.99 18.25 -21.43
C LEU A 189 -0.44 18.78 -20.09
N THR A 190 0.78 19.32 -20.11
CA THR A 190 1.53 19.75 -18.93
C THR A 190 1.28 21.20 -18.49
N VAL A 191 0.41 21.94 -19.18
CA VAL A 191 0.12 23.34 -18.85
C VAL A 191 -1.02 23.42 -17.83
N PRO A 192 -0.79 23.97 -16.62
CA PRO A 192 -1.83 24.14 -15.62
C PRO A 192 -2.88 25.18 -16.05
N GLN A 193 -4.08 25.10 -15.44
CA GLN A 193 -5.19 26.01 -15.73
C GLN A 193 -5.78 26.60 -14.44
N ALA A 194 -5.84 27.93 -14.36
CA ALA A 194 -6.32 28.64 -13.19
C ALA A 194 -7.81 28.32 -12.91
N GLU A 195 -8.62 28.17 -13.95
CA GLU A 195 -10.04 27.83 -13.85
C GLU A 195 -10.26 26.46 -13.21
N ALA A 196 -9.41 25.47 -13.55
CA ALA A 196 -9.51 24.13 -12.98
C ALA A 196 -9.07 24.09 -11.51
N GLN A 197 -7.97 24.79 -11.20
CA GLN A 197 -7.48 24.94 -9.84
C GLN A 197 -8.50 25.70 -8.97
N GLU A 198 -9.11 26.76 -9.49
CA GLU A 198 -10.20 27.48 -8.81
C GLU A 198 -11.36 26.53 -8.49
N ARG A 199 -11.82 25.73 -9.46
CA ARG A 199 -12.93 24.78 -9.24
C ARG A 199 -12.62 23.76 -8.14
N VAL A 200 -11.42 23.18 -8.11
CA VAL A 200 -11.09 22.19 -7.07
C VAL A 200 -10.99 22.84 -5.69
N ILE A 201 -10.41 24.04 -5.61
CA ILE A 201 -10.31 24.77 -4.33
C ILE A 201 -11.71 25.14 -3.82
N ARG A 202 -12.60 25.63 -4.68
CA ARG A 202 -14.00 25.93 -4.30
C ARG A 202 -14.76 24.68 -3.85
N ALA A 203 -14.60 23.56 -4.55
CA ALA A 203 -15.22 22.30 -4.17
C ALA A 203 -14.73 21.81 -2.80
N ALA A 204 -13.44 21.98 -2.47
CA ALA A 204 -12.94 21.67 -1.14
C ALA A 204 -13.56 22.56 -0.05
N PHE A 205 -13.76 23.86 -0.31
CA PHE A 205 -14.46 24.76 0.62
C PHE A 205 -15.94 24.39 0.81
N GLU A 206 -16.61 23.99 -0.27
CA GLU A 206 -17.98 23.48 -0.23
C GLU A 206 -18.07 22.23 0.66
N ASP A 207 -17.18 21.26 0.45
CA ASP A 207 -17.08 20.05 1.26
C ASP A 207 -16.74 20.34 2.74
N ALA A 208 -15.89 21.36 3.01
CA ALA A 208 -15.52 21.76 4.36
C ALA A 208 -16.62 22.53 5.13
N GLY A 209 -17.62 23.07 4.43
CA GLY A 209 -18.71 23.85 5.05
C GLY A 209 -18.26 25.21 5.63
N PHE A 210 -17.13 25.77 5.18
CA PHE A 210 -16.70 27.12 5.56
C PHE A 210 -16.10 27.90 4.40
N GLY A 211 -16.07 29.24 4.51
CA GLY A 211 -15.61 30.12 3.45
C GLY A 211 -14.11 30.45 3.47
N PRO A 212 -13.57 30.88 2.31
CA PRO A 212 -12.15 31.21 2.14
C PRO A 212 -11.68 32.34 3.07
N GLU A 213 -12.55 33.25 3.47
CA GLU A 213 -12.25 34.35 4.38
C GLU A 213 -11.62 33.88 5.70
N THR A 214 -11.91 32.65 6.12
CA THR A 214 -11.44 32.06 7.38
C THR A 214 -10.07 31.36 7.31
N VAL A 215 -9.53 31.16 6.10
CA VAL A 215 -8.23 30.49 5.88
C VAL A 215 -7.10 31.51 5.86
N THR A 216 -6.11 31.37 6.75
CA THR A 216 -4.99 32.32 6.88
C THR A 216 -3.66 31.80 6.36
N PHE A 217 -3.60 30.55 5.94
CA PHE A 217 -2.42 29.99 5.28
C PHE A 217 -2.81 29.05 4.15
N VAL A 218 -2.09 29.09 3.03
CA VAL A 218 -2.16 28.06 2.00
C VAL A 218 -0.75 27.54 1.72
N GLU A 219 -0.59 26.25 1.93
CA GLU A 219 0.53 25.47 1.42
C GLU A 219 0.27 25.18 -0.06
N THR A 220 0.95 25.93 -0.91
CA THR A 220 0.80 25.87 -2.36
C THR A 220 1.53 24.66 -2.95
N HIS A 221 1.13 24.26 -4.16
CA HIS A 221 1.90 23.33 -4.96
C HIS A 221 3.28 23.94 -5.28
N GLY A 222 3.33 25.21 -5.66
CA GLY A 222 4.49 26.09 -5.51
C GLY A 222 5.83 25.50 -5.94
N THR A 223 5.97 25.19 -7.23
CA THR A 223 7.15 24.50 -7.78
C THR A 223 8.32 25.42 -8.08
N GLY A 224 8.13 26.74 -8.07
CA GLY A 224 9.15 27.68 -8.52
C GLY A 224 9.27 27.73 -10.03
N THR A 225 8.21 27.35 -10.75
CA THR A 225 8.16 27.45 -12.21
C THR A 225 7.60 28.81 -12.63
N PRO A 226 8.15 29.46 -13.68
CA PRO A 226 7.68 30.77 -14.11
C PRO A 226 6.18 30.84 -14.42
N LEU A 227 5.61 29.79 -15.02
CA LEU A 227 4.20 29.72 -15.39
C LEU A 227 3.34 29.20 -14.23
N GLY A 228 3.74 28.10 -13.60
CA GLY A 228 2.92 27.39 -12.61
C GLY A 228 2.59 28.25 -11.39
N ASP A 229 3.57 28.94 -10.82
CA ASP A 229 3.35 29.81 -9.65
C ASP A 229 2.35 30.93 -9.96
N GLY A 230 2.38 31.48 -11.18
CA GLY A 230 1.45 32.52 -11.61
C GLY A 230 0.02 32.01 -11.72
N VAL A 231 -0.16 30.84 -12.35
CA VAL A 231 -1.47 30.19 -12.53
C VAL A 231 -2.08 29.81 -11.18
N GLU A 232 -1.27 29.30 -10.25
CA GLU A 232 -1.74 28.92 -8.91
C GLU A 232 -2.18 30.13 -8.08
N VAL A 233 -1.38 31.21 -8.07
CA VAL A 233 -1.75 32.43 -7.35
C VAL A 233 -2.98 33.09 -8.00
N GLU A 234 -3.13 33.01 -9.32
CA GLU A 234 -4.33 33.47 -10.01
C GLU A 234 -5.58 32.68 -9.59
N ALA A 235 -5.50 31.35 -9.51
CA ALA A 235 -6.60 30.52 -9.04
C ALA A 235 -7.00 30.89 -7.60
N LEU A 236 -6.02 31.01 -6.69
CA LEU A 236 -6.24 31.45 -5.32
C LEU A 236 -6.87 32.85 -5.29
N ALA A 237 -6.36 33.78 -6.09
CA ALA A 237 -6.88 35.14 -6.16
C ALA A 237 -8.36 35.17 -6.55
N ARG A 238 -8.79 34.34 -7.51
CA ARG A 238 -10.20 34.21 -7.89
C ARG A 238 -11.05 33.62 -6.77
N VAL A 239 -10.54 32.62 -6.04
CA VAL A 239 -11.25 32.00 -4.91
C VAL A 239 -11.46 32.97 -3.75
N PHE A 240 -10.37 33.58 -3.28
CA PHE A 240 -10.37 34.45 -2.11
C PHE A 240 -11.01 35.83 -2.39
N GLY A 241 -11.06 36.25 -3.66
CA GLY A 241 -11.72 37.48 -4.09
C GLY A 241 -11.09 38.76 -3.52
N PRO A 242 -11.72 39.94 -3.74
CA PRO A 242 -11.25 41.23 -3.22
C PRO A 242 -11.95 41.69 -1.93
N GLY A 243 -12.76 40.85 -1.28
CA GLY A 243 -13.57 41.23 -0.11
C GLY A 243 -12.73 41.59 1.13
N GLU A 244 -13.27 42.38 2.06
CA GLU A 244 -12.57 42.68 3.33
C GLU A 244 -12.33 41.40 4.14
N ARG A 245 -11.09 41.21 4.63
CA ARG A 245 -10.69 40.04 5.40
C ARG A 245 -10.06 40.46 6.73
N PRO A 246 -10.33 39.74 7.83
CA PRO A 246 -9.74 40.02 9.12
C PRO A 246 -8.20 39.99 9.14
N ALA A 247 -7.60 39.13 8.31
CA ALA A 247 -6.16 39.02 8.13
C ALA A 247 -5.84 38.55 6.70
N PRO A 248 -4.65 38.89 6.15
CA PRO A 248 -4.20 38.33 4.89
C PRO A 248 -3.96 36.82 5.00
N CYS A 249 -4.16 36.10 3.90
CA CYS A 249 -3.77 34.70 3.80
C CYS A 249 -2.30 34.63 3.36
N LEU A 250 -1.46 34.00 4.18
CA LEU A 250 -0.07 33.76 3.85
C LEU A 250 0.06 32.56 2.90
N LEU A 251 1.03 32.63 1.99
CA LEU A 251 1.35 31.57 1.03
C LEU A 251 2.75 31.01 1.31
N GLY A 252 2.93 29.71 1.22
CA GLY A 252 4.23 29.07 1.30
C GLY A 252 4.30 27.77 0.49
N ALA A 253 5.51 27.26 0.31
CA ALA A 253 5.76 25.96 -0.28
C ALA A 253 6.90 25.23 0.44
N VAL A 254 6.67 24.00 0.87
CA VAL A 254 7.66 23.12 1.49
C VAL A 254 8.78 22.81 0.52
N LYS A 255 8.50 22.87 -0.78
CA LYS A 255 9.48 22.63 -1.85
C LYS A 255 10.67 23.57 -1.82
N THR A 256 10.54 24.75 -1.22
CA THR A 256 11.69 25.66 -1.02
C THR A 256 12.69 25.13 -0.01
N HIS A 257 12.33 24.12 0.80
CA HIS A 257 13.19 23.53 1.83
C HIS A 257 13.77 22.19 1.38
N ILE A 258 12.93 21.34 0.78
CA ILE A 258 13.26 19.92 0.54
C ILE A 258 13.20 19.51 -0.94
N GLY A 259 12.97 20.46 -1.85
CA GLY A 259 12.71 20.15 -3.25
C GLY A 259 11.32 19.59 -3.51
N HIS A 260 11.08 19.19 -4.74
CA HIS A 260 9.83 18.63 -5.22
C HIS A 260 9.85 17.11 -5.07
N LEU A 261 9.20 16.61 -4.01
CA LEU A 261 9.05 15.18 -3.70
C LEU A 261 8.06 14.44 -4.60
N GLU A 262 7.77 14.99 -5.79
CA GLU A 262 6.86 14.40 -6.79
C GLU A 262 5.58 13.85 -6.13
N ALA A 263 5.31 12.53 -6.21
CA ALA A 263 4.12 11.89 -5.63
C ALA A 263 3.93 12.13 -4.13
N CYS A 264 5.01 12.28 -3.34
CA CYS A 264 4.98 12.50 -1.89
C CYS A 264 4.83 13.99 -1.49
N SER A 265 4.92 14.91 -2.45
CA SER A 265 4.90 16.37 -2.19
C SER A 265 3.67 16.85 -1.43
N GLY A 266 2.52 16.24 -1.72
CA GLY A 266 1.25 16.57 -1.12
C GLY A 266 1.23 16.33 0.39
N LEU A 267 1.54 15.10 0.80
CA LEU A 267 1.61 14.74 2.22
C LEU A 267 2.75 15.45 2.96
N ALA A 268 3.89 15.74 2.32
CA ALA A 268 4.91 16.58 2.92
C ALA A 268 4.36 17.99 3.28
N GLY A 269 3.51 18.56 2.42
CA GLY A 269 2.78 19.80 2.70
C GLY A 269 1.79 19.68 3.85
N VAL A 270 1.03 18.57 3.91
CA VAL A 270 0.11 18.28 5.02
C VAL A 270 0.87 18.17 6.35
N VAL A 271 1.95 17.39 6.40
CA VAL A 271 2.80 17.24 7.60
C VAL A 271 3.33 18.58 8.05
N LYS A 272 3.86 19.41 7.12
CA LYS A 272 4.31 20.77 7.43
C LYS A 272 3.18 21.58 8.08
N VAL A 273 1.98 21.60 7.49
CA VAL A 273 0.86 22.39 8.02
C VAL A 273 0.39 21.89 9.39
N LEU A 274 0.35 20.58 9.62
CA LEU A 274 0.00 20.01 10.92
C LEU A 274 1.02 20.42 12.00
N LEU A 275 2.31 20.34 11.69
CA LEU A 275 3.37 20.82 12.59
C LEU A 275 3.27 22.34 12.82
N MET A 276 2.98 23.12 11.78
CA MET A 276 2.75 24.57 11.91
C MET A 276 1.58 24.89 12.85
N MET A 277 0.48 24.13 12.79
CA MET A 277 -0.66 24.30 13.69
C MET A 277 -0.28 23.99 15.14
N GLN A 278 0.52 22.95 15.37
CA GLN A 278 0.98 22.56 16.70
C GLN A 278 1.96 23.57 17.29
N HIS A 279 2.91 24.06 16.50
CA HIS A 279 3.89 25.07 16.92
C HIS A 279 3.38 26.51 16.81
N ARG A 280 2.15 26.70 16.31
CA ARG A 280 1.53 28.02 16.07
C ARG A 280 2.49 28.99 15.38
N THR A 281 3.16 28.54 14.33
CA THR A 281 4.15 29.34 13.60
C THR A 281 4.05 29.04 12.11
N ILE A 282 3.94 30.08 11.28
CA ILE A 282 4.09 30.02 9.83
C ILE A 282 5.56 30.28 9.48
N PRO A 283 6.31 29.29 8.96
CA PRO A 283 7.71 29.46 8.58
C PRO A 283 7.85 30.31 7.31
N ALA A 284 9.01 30.94 7.16
CA ALA A 284 9.37 31.67 5.95
C ALA A 284 9.41 30.76 4.71
N ASN A 285 8.95 31.28 3.57
CA ASN A 285 9.15 30.71 2.25
C ASN A 285 10.57 31.06 1.78
N LEU A 286 11.41 30.03 1.57
CA LEU A 286 12.83 30.24 1.30
C LEU A 286 13.09 30.66 -0.15
N HIS A 287 14.29 31.21 -0.36
CA HIS A 287 14.80 31.65 -1.66
C HIS A 287 13.99 32.76 -2.36
N LEU A 288 13.12 33.42 -1.60
CA LEU A 288 12.33 34.57 -2.03
C LEU A 288 13.07 35.87 -1.69
N ARG A 289 13.76 36.45 -2.68
CA ARG A 289 14.46 37.74 -2.60
C ARG A 289 13.57 38.88 -3.09
N GLN A 290 12.88 38.66 -4.19
CA GLN A 290 11.97 39.64 -4.78
C GLN A 290 10.71 38.93 -5.26
N ILE A 291 9.57 39.29 -4.69
CA ILE A 291 8.27 38.78 -5.13
C ILE A 291 8.06 39.17 -6.59
N LYS A 292 7.70 38.19 -7.42
CA LYS A 292 7.40 38.40 -8.83
C LYS A 292 6.24 39.40 -9.00
N SER A 293 6.50 40.47 -9.73
CA SER A 293 5.58 41.62 -9.84
C SER A 293 4.25 41.32 -10.57
N SER A 294 4.22 40.23 -11.34
CA SER A 294 3.04 39.79 -12.09
C SER A 294 2.09 38.90 -11.29
N LEU A 295 2.44 38.53 -10.04
CA LEU A 295 1.57 37.70 -9.21
C LEU A 295 0.31 38.49 -8.78
N PRO A 296 -0.90 37.97 -9.02
CA PRO A 296 -2.14 38.65 -8.64
C PRO A 296 -2.43 38.50 -7.14
N LEU A 297 -1.71 39.24 -6.30
CA LEU A 297 -1.79 39.15 -4.84
C LEU A 297 -3.03 39.83 -4.19
N ASN A 298 -4.07 40.12 -4.98
CA ASN A 298 -5.33 40.76 -4.55
C ASN A 298 -5.13 41.95 -3.59
N ALA A 299 -4.37 42.96 -4.02
CA ALA A 299 -4.10 44.16 -3.22
C ALA A 299 -3.54 43.87 -1.80
N GLY A 300 -2.83 42.75 -1.61
CA GLY A 300 -2.20 42.36 -0.35
C GLY A 300 -3.00 41.37 0.49
N GLN A 301 -4.12 40.85 0.00
CA GLN A 301 -4.89 39.80 0.68
C GLN A 301 -4.22 38.43 0.62
N LEU A 302 -3.45 38.17 -0.44
CA LEU A 302 -2.55 37.03 -0.54
C LEU A 302 -1.12 37.53 -0.38
N ARG A 303 -0.31 36.89 0.45
CA ARG A 303 1.08 37.30 0.67
C ARG A 303 2.00 36.11 0.85
N PRO A 304 3.07 35.96 0.06
CA PRO A 304 4.13 35.01 0.38
C PRO A 304 4.67 35.25 1.79
N ALA A 305 4.85 34.19 2.58
CA ALA A 305 5.43 34.26 3.90
C ALA A 305 6.94 34.57 3.78
N THR A 306 7.38 35.80 4.07
CA THR A 306 8.80 36.20 3.91
C THR A 306 9.65 35.97 5.16
N GLN A 307 9.02 35.68 6.30
CA GLN A 307 9.67 35.46 7.58
C GLN A 307 8.82 34.54 8.46
N ASN A 308 9.43 33.94 9.49
CA ASN A 308 8.69 33.19 10.50
C ASN A 308 7.70 34.12 11.21
N THR A 309 6.43 33.73 11.27
CA THR A 309 5.33 34.55 11.79
C THR A 309 4.52 33.73 12.79
N PRO A 310 4.23 34.23 14.00
CA PRO A 310 3.29 33.58 14.91
C PRO A 310 1.93 33.35 14.23
N TRP A 311 1.35 32.16 14.42
CA TRP A 311 0.09 31.78 13.78
C TRP A 311 -1.05 31.80 14.79
N GLU A 312 -1.84 32.86 14.72
CA GLU A 312 -3.04 33.05 15.54
C GLU A 312 -4.29 33.04 14.66
N SER A 313 -5.41 32.60 15.23
CA SER A 313 -6.68 32.72 14.54
C SER A 313 -7.08 34.20 14.48
N PRO A 314 -7.47 34.70 13.30
CA PRO A 314 -7.89 36.10 13.17
C PRO A 314 -9.29 36.35 13.75
N LEU A 315 -10.00 35.28 14.11
CA LEU A 315 -11.30 35.33 14.77
C LEU A 315 -11.16 34.76 16.20
N PRO A 316 -11.70 35.43 17.24
CA PRO A 316 -11.66 34.93 18.61
C PRO A 316 -12.24 33.53 18.73
N ASN A 317 -11.59 32.65 19.50
CA ASN A 317 -12.03 31.28 19.80
C ASN A 317 -12.31 30.40 18.56
N ARG A 318 -11.59 30.64 17.45
CA ARG A 318 -11.66 29.81 16.24
C ARG A 318 -10.37 29.01 16.05
N GLU A 319 -10.53 27.85 15.43
CA GLU A 319 -9.43 26.98 15.00
C GLU A 319 -8.58 27.67 13.91
N LEU A 320 -7.28 27.36 13.87
CA LEU A 320 -6.43 27.69 12.73
C LEU A 320 -6.92 26.91 11.51
N ARG A 321 -6.94 27.53 10.34
CA ARG A 321 -7.38 26.92 9.09
C ARG A 321 -6.37 27.14 7.98
N ALA A 322 -6.06 26.08 7.25
CA ALA A 322 -5.12 26.13 6.13
C ALA A 322 -5.59 25.28 4.95
N GLY A 323 -5.20 25.69 3.74
CA GLY A 323 -5.31 24.87 2.54
C GLY A 323 -3.99 24.22 2.17
N VAL A 324 -4.04 23.04 1.54
CA VAL A 324 -2.90 22.36 0.92
C VAL A 324 -3.26 21.99 -0.51
N SER A 325 -2.49 22.47 -1.49
CA SER A 325 -2.68 22.20 -2.91
C SER A 325 -1.63 21.22 -3.44
N SER A 326 -2.04 20.28 -4.29
CA SER A 326 -1.11 19.56 -5.17
C SER A 326 -1.68 19.39 -6.58
N PHE A 327 -0.88 19.76 -7.57
CA PHE A 327 -1.27 19.77 -8.99
C PHE A 327 -0.34 18.84 -9.78
N GLY A 328 -0.90 17.74 -10.26
CA GLY A 328 -0.23 16.73 -11.07
C GLY A 328 0.09 17.25 -12.46
N ILE A 329 1.25 16.86 -12.98
CA ILE A 329 1.74 17.32 -14.27
C ILE A 329 0.84 16.92 -15.45
N GLY A 330 0.11 15.81 -15.34
CA GLY A 330 -0.87 15.39 -16.33
C GLY A 330 -2.20 16.16 -16.28
N GLY A 331 -2.43 16.96 -15.23
CA GLY A 331 -3.61 17.83 -15.07
C GLY A 331 -4.50 17.53 -13.87
N THR A 332 -4.28 16.44 -13.12
CA THR A 332 -5.04 16.13 -11.91
C THR A 332 -4.76 17.12 -10.80
N ASN A 333 -5.78 17.73 -10.21
CA ASN A 333 -5.64 18.72 -9.14
C ASN A 333 -6.33 18.24 -7.88
N VAL A 334 -5.70 18.48 -6.73
CA VAL A 334 -6.27 18.18 -5.41
C VAL A 334 -6.08 19.38 -4.49
N HIS A 335 -7.11 19.69 -3.71
CA HIS A 335 -7.02 20.65 -2.62
C HIS A 335 -7.61 20.07 -1.35
N VAL A 336 -6.91 20.27 -0.22
CA VAL A 336 -7.31 19.78 1.10
C VAL A 336 -7.35 20.95 2.08
N LEU A 337 -8.41 21.03 2.87
CA LEU A 337 -8.58 22.01 3.93
C LEU A 337 -8.38 21.35 5.30
N LEU A 338 -7.46 21.91 6.08
CA LEU A 338 -7.11 21.45 7.40
C LEU A 338 -7.57 22.45 8.45
N THR A 339 -8.02 21.96 9.61
CA THR A 339 -8.22 22.78 10.80
C THR A 339 -7.42 22.26 11.98
N SER A 340 -6.95 23.16 12.84
CA SER A 340 -6.32 22.77 14.10
C SER A 340 -7.37 22.23 15.04
N HIS A 341 -7.08 21.17 15.77
CA HIS A 341 -7.95 20.74 16.86
C HIS A 341 -7.48 21.37 18.18
N ALA A 342 -8.40 21.98 18.94
CA ALA A 342 -8.07 22.51 20.26
C ALA A 342 -7.83 21.35 21.23
N THR A 343 -6.58 21.05 21.54
CA THR A 343 -6.26 20.26 22.73
C THR A 343 -6.83 20.98 23.94
N THR A 344 -7.73 20.32 24.69
CA THR A 344 -8.19 20.82 26.00
C THR A 344 -6.98 21.31 26.78
N PRO A 345 -7.03 22.51 27.40
CA PRO A 345 -5.96 22.96 28.27
C PRO A 345 -5.61 21.85 29.26
N ASP A 346 -4.33 21.64 29.51
CA ASP A 346 -3.94 20.94 30.74
C ASP A 346 -4.68 21.63 31.88
N PRO A 347 -5.34 20.90 32.78
CA PRO A 347 -5.99 21.51 33.93
C PRO A 347 -5.01 22.46 34.62
N GLU A 348 -5.48 23.65 35.01
CA GLU A 348 -4.65 24.58 35.78
C GLU A 348 -4.05 23.84 36.98
N PRO A 349 -2.80 24.16 37.37
CA PRO A 349 -2.15 23.47 38.48
C PRO A 349 -3.00 23.62 39.75
N GLU A 350 -3.72 22.57 40.12
CA GLU A 350 -4.15 22.40 41.51
C GLU A 350 -2.88 22.26 42.36
N GLU A 351 -2.85 22.92 43.53
CA GLU A 351 -1.75 22.77 44.48
C GLU A 351 -1.54 21.28 44.75
N PRO A 352 -0.28 20.77 44.75
CA PRO A 352 -0.04 19.37 45.00
C PRO A 352 -0.55 19.03 46.40
N ALA A 353 -1.70 18.36 46.47
CA ALA A 353 -2.05 17.58 47.64
C ALA A 353 -0.87 16.63 47.89
N LYS A 354 -0.47 16.46 49.16
CA LYS A 354 0.56 15.49 49.55
C LYS A 354 0.02 14.07 49.31
N GLU A 355 -0.07 13.67 48.06
CA GLU A 355 -0.49 12.33 47.65
C GLU A 355 0.69 11.37 47.74
N ARG A 356 0.37 10.11 48.01
CA ARG A 356 1.35 9.02 48.01
C ARG A 356 1.93 8.88 46.59
N PRO A 357 3.21 8.47 46.45
CA PRO A 357 3.78 8.22 45.13
C PRO A 357 2.93 7.22 44.36
N THR A 358 2.51 7.58 43.15
CA THR A 358 1.84 6.70 42.18
C THR A 358 2.90 6.00 41.34
N TYR A 359 2.77 4.68 41.24
CA TYR A 359 3.74 3.82 40.56
C TYR A 359 3.20 3.38 39.20
N HIS A 360 4.06 3.39 38.18
CA HIS A 360 3.71 3.02 36.80
C HIS A 360 4.79 2.12 36.18
N PRO A 361 4.43 1.22 35.24
CA PRO A 361 5.40 0.37 34.56
C PRO A 361 6.02 1.13 33.39
N PHE A 362 7.32 1.41 33.46
CA PHE A 362 8.08 1.89 32.30
C PHE A 362 8.63 0.69 31.54
N LEU A 363 8.27 0.56 30.26
CA LEU A 363 8.50 -0.65 29.46
C LEU A 363 9.08 -0.27 28.10
N LEU A 364 10.25 -0.79 27.76
CA LEU A 364 10.89 -0.67 26.45
C LEU A 364 11.20 -2.07 25.93
N SER A 365 10.88 -2.32 24.66
CA SER A 365 11.28 -3.57 24.03
C SER A 365 11.74 -3.35 22.61
N ALA A 366 12.64 -4.20 22.14
CA ALA A 366 13.10 -4.21 20.77
C ALA A 366 13.34 -5.62 20.23
N ARG A 367 13.47 -5.74 18.90
CA ARG A 367 13.72 -7.05 18.26
C ARG A 367 15.11 -7.58 18.58
N THR A 368 16.11 -6.71 18.64
CA THR A 368 17.52 -7.06 18.87
C THR A 368 18.12 -6.24 20.02
N PRO A 369 19.17 -6.75 20.71
CA PRO A 369 19.84 -5.99 21.77
C PRO A 369 20.39 -4.64 21.28
N GLN A 370 20.88 -4.58 20.04
CA GLN A 370 21.38 -3.36 19.40
C GLN A 370 20.25 -2.35 19.17
N SER A 371 19.06 -2.81 18.79
CA SER A 371 17.88 -1.95 18.65
C SER A 371 17.39 -1.46 20.01
N LEU A 372 17.45 -2.30 21.06
CA LEU A 372 17.09 -1.89 22.42
C LEU A 372 18.03 -0.81 22.95
N GLU A 373 19.35 -0.94 22.73
CA GLU A 373 20.32 0.07 23.14
C GLU A 373 20.11 1.40 22.40
N ARG A 374 19.84 1.36 21.09
CA ARG A 374 19.49 2.58 20.34
C ARG A 374 18.20 3.20 20.85
N LEU A 375 17.21 2.39 21.25
CA LEU A 375 15.96 2.87 21.81
C LEU A 375 16.23 3.56 23.15
N ARG A 376 17.07 2.97 24.01
CA ARG A 376 17.53 3.61 25.26
C ARG A 376 18.20 4.96 24.99
N GLN A 377 19.06 5.05 23.99
CA GLN A 377 19.72 6.31 23.60
C GLN A 377 18.71 7.36 23.12
N SER A 378 17.72 6.97 22.30
CA SER A 378 16.62 7.86 21.90
C SER A 378 15.80 8.34 23.10
N TRP A 379 15.58 7.48 24.10
CA TRP A 379 14.90 7.85 25.33
C TRP A 379 15.73 8.75 26.24
N ARG A 380 17.05 8.54 26.35
CA ARG A 380 17.95 9.48 27.06
C ARG A 380 17.88 10.86 26.44
N ALA A 381 18.06 10.96 25.12
CA ALA A 381 17.94 12.22 24.39
C ALA A 381 16.57 12.89 24.62
N PHE A 382 15.48 12.10 24.56
CA PHE A 382 14.13 12.60 24.82
C PHE A 382 13.92 13.15 26.24
N LEU A 383 14.61 12.62 27.25
CA LEU A 383 14.53 13.08 28.64
C LEU A 383 15.50 14.23 28.96
N ASP A 384 16.59 14.35 28.20
CA ASP A 384 17.67 15.33 28.42
C ASP A 384 17.51 16.61 27.60
N GLU A 385 16.91 16.53 26.42
CA GLU A 385 16.96 17.63 25.45
C GLU A 385 15.91 18.72 25.65
N GLU A 386 16.42 19.93 25.86
CA GLU A 386 15.82 21.20 25.43
C GLU A 386 15.91 21.41 23.88
N THR A 387 16.57 20.53 23.11
CA THR A 387 17.23 20.90 21.83
C THR A 387 17.00 20.08 20.55
N VAL A 388 16.21 19.01 20.45
CA VAL A 388 15.88 18.41 19.13
C VAL A 388 14.37 18.29 18.92
N VAL A 389 13.90 19.08 17.94
CA VAL A 389 12.51 19.42 17.60
C VAL A 389 11.76 20.14 18.73
N PRO A 390 11.71 21.49 18.72
CA PRO A 390 11.01 22.26 19.74
C PRO A 390 9.52 21.93 19.79
N ARG A 391 9.14 21.02 20.70
CA ARG A 391 7.86 21.01 21.45
C ARG A 391 6.56 20.75 20.69
N LEU A 392 6.25 19.46 20.49
CA LEU A 392 4.88 18.93 20.48
C LEU A 392 4.16 19.13 21.83
N ARG A 393 4.90 19.51 22.89
CA ARG A 393 4.42 19.70 24.26
C ARG A 393 4.48 21.18 24.67
N ARG A 394 3.39 21.73 25.20
CA ARG A 394 3.32 23.15 25.63
C ARG A 394 4.22 23.47 26.84
N ARG A 395 4.59 22.45 27.64
CA ARG A 395 5.43 22.54 28.84
C ARG A 395 6.56 21.50 28.81
N PRO A 396 7.67 21.72 29.55
CA PRO A 396 8.67 20.68 29.81
C PRO A 396 8.05 19.44 30.44
N LEU A 397 8.66 18.28 30.18
CA LEU A 397 8.31 17.00 30.82
C LEU A 397 8.56 17.08 32.33
N ASP A 398 7.58 16.64 33.12
CA ASP A 398 7.73 16.41 34.55
C ASP A 398 6.97 15.16 35.02
N ASP A 399 7.02 14.85 36.31
CA ASP A 399 6.44 13.62 36.87
C ASP A 399 4.92 13.49 36.65
N ARG A 400 4.22 14.57 36.30
CA ARG A 400 2.80 14.52 35.95
C ARG A 400 2.53 13.82 34.61
N ASP A 401 3.56 13.70 33.76
CA ASP A 401 3.46 13.01 32.47
C ASP A 401 3.70 11.50 32.58
N LEU A 402 4.14 11.02 33.74
CA LEU A 402 4.60 9.65 33.93
C LEU A 402 3.51 8.63 33.62
N ARG A 403 2.27 8.91 34.03
CA ARG A 403 1.12 8.03 33.80
C ARG A 403 0.86 7.84 32.32
N GLU A 404 0.76 8.91 31.55
CA GLU A 404 0.48 8.89 30.10
C GLU A 404 1.62 8.25 29.32
N ILE A 405 2.88 8.52 29.70
CA ILE A 405 4.06 7.88 29.11
C ILE A 405 4.01 6.36 29.30
N CYS A 406 3.92 5.90 30.55
CA CYS A 406 3.91 4.48 30.89
C CYS A 406 2.68 3.76 30.33
N ALA A 407 1.51 4.39 30.36
CA ALA A 407 0.29 3.82 29.79
C ALA A 407 0.38 3.66 28.27
N THR A 408 0.98 4.63 27.57
CA THR A 408 1.21 4.54 26.12
C THR A 408 2.19 3.40 25.79
N LEU A 409 3.30 3.30 26.53
CA LEU A 409 4.27 2.21 26.38
C LEU A 409 3.63 0.84 26.62
N ALA A 410 2.85 0.70 27.69
CA ALA A 410 2.24 -0.57 28.07
C ALA A 410 1.11 -1.00 27.13
N SER A 411 0.31 -0.06 26.62
CA SER A 411 -0.91 -0.38 25.88
C SER A 411 -0.73 -0.35 24.36
N ALA A 412 0.18 0.47 23.85
CA ALA A 412 0.26 0.78 22.41
C ALA A 412 1.58 0.35 21.73
N ARG A 413 2.57 -0.13 22.49
CA ARG A 413 3.79 -0.71 21.91
C ARG A 413 3.71 -2.23 21.92
N LEU A 414 4.19 -2.86 20.85
CA LEU A 414 4.30 -4.31 20.78
C LEU A 414 5.41 -4.78 21.74
N ALA A 415 5.16 -5.85 22.49
CA ALA A 415 6.16 -6.46 23.37
C ALA A 415 7.13 -7.33 22.56
N LEU A 416 8.32 -6.81 22.27
CA LEU A 416 9.36 -7.50 21.49
C LEU A 416 10.31 -8.31 22.41
N PRO A 417 11.13 -9.23 21.85
CA PRO A 417 11.93 -10.17 22.64
C PRO A 417 12.96 -9.53 23.60
N CYS A 418 13.66 -8.48 23.19
CA CYS A 418 14.63 -7.80 24.05
C CYS A 418 13.93 -6.75 24.90
N ARG A 419 13.76 -7.01 26.20
CA ARG A 419 12.92 -6.22 27.11
C ARG A 419 13.75 -5.50 28.19
N LEU A 420 13.41 -4.25 28.46
CA LEU A 420 13.90 -3.42 29.58
C LEU A 420 12.71 -2.74 30.23
N GLY A 421 12.63 -2.78 31.56
CA GLY A 421 11.55 -2.09 32.25
C GLY A 421 11.66 -2.18 33.76
N ALA A 422 10.96 -1.29 34.44
CA ALA A 422 10.85 -1.26 35.89
C ALA A 422 9.56 -0.57 36.31
N VAL A 423 9.19 -0.74 37.57
CA VAL A 423 8.17 0.09 38.21
C VAL A 423 8.82 1.39 38.67
N VAL A 424 8.28 2.53 38.21
CA VAL A 424 8.81 3.86 38.48
C VAL A 424 7.74 4.79 39.06
N CYS A 425 8.15 5.78 39.85
CA CYS A 425 7.29 6.86 40.36
C CYS A 425 7.82 8.27 40.05
N SER A 426 8.93 8.40 39.31
CA SER A 426 9.46 9.67 38.82
C SER A 426 10.24 9.52 37.51
N LEU A 427 10.39 10.63 36.76
CA LEU A 427 11.25 10.68 35.57
C LEU A 427 12.73 10.43 35.90
N GLU A 428 13.16 10.77 37.11
CA GLU A 428 14.52 10.53 37.58
C GLU A 428 14.82 9.02 37.70
N GLU A 429 13.85 8.21 38.14
CA GLU A 429 13.99 6.76 38.15
C GLU A 429 14.08 6.18 36.73
N ILE A 430 13.37 6.77 35.75
CA ILE A 430 13.53 6.40 34.35
C ILE A 430 14.95 6.72 33.86
N ARG A 431 15.50 7.91 34.17
CA ARG A 431 16.89 8.26 33.80
C ARG A 431 17.89 7.25 34.34
N ARG A 432 17.78 6.89 35.63
CA ARG A 432 18.64 5.86 36.24
C ARG A 432 18.49 4.50 35.57
N LEU A 433 17.25 4.06 35.30
CA LEU A 433 17.00 2.81 34.58
C LEU A 433 17.65 2.81 33.19
N LEU A 434 17.60 3.94 32.50
CA LEU A 434 18.22 4.09 31.20
C LEU A 434 19.75 4.12 31.29
N ASP A 435 20.35 4.57 32.38
CA ASP A 435 21.81 4.65 32.59
C ASP A 435 22.43 3.35 33.12
N ASP A 436 21.67 2.55 33.86
CA ASP A 436 22.15 1.32 34.49
C ASP A 436 22.55 0.22 33.48
N THR A 437 23.62 -0.53 33.80
CA THR A 437 24.02 -1.73 33.05
C THR A 437 22.98 -2.84 33.27
N PRO A 438 22.60 -3.65 32.25
CA PRO A 438 21.57 -4.69 32.42
C PRO A 438 21.85 -5.60 33.63
N GLY A 439 20.95 -5.57 34.63
CA GLY A 439 21.01 -6.41 35.84
C GLY A 439 21.19 -5.71 37.20
N SER A 440 21.28 -4.37 37.27
CA SER A 440 21.48 -3.65 38.55
C SER A 440 20.26 -2.94 39.15
N THR A 441 19.07 -3.06 38.56
CA THR A 441 17.95 -2.20 38.92
C THR A 441 17.42 -2.48 40.34
N GLN A 442 17.66 -1.57 41.28
CA GLN A 442 16.99 -1.59 42.58
C GLN A 442 15.52 -1.18 42.38
N VAL A 443 14.64 -2.15 42.57
CA VAL A 443 13.19 -1.97 42.59
C VAL A 443 12.81 -1.09 43.77
N SER A 444 11.86 -0.17 43.60
CA SER A 444 11.23 0.52 44.73
C SER A 444 10.43 -0.51 45.55
N GLU A 445 10.94 -0.93 46.72
CA GLU A 445 10.30 -1.91 47.63
C GLU A 445 8.86 -1.52 48.05
N ALA A 446 8.46 -0.26 47.82
CA ALA A 446 7.15 0.28 48.17
C ALA A 446 6.09 0.17 47.04
N ALA A 447 6.44 -0.37 45.87
CA ALA A 447 5.50 -0.53 44.75
C ALA A 447 4.41 -1.60 45.02
N PRO A 448 3.19 -1.46 44.46
CA PRO A 448 2.17 -2.50 44.56
C PRO A 448 2.64 -3.85 44.01
N GLN A 449 2.54 -4.91 44.82
CA GLN A 449 3.06 -6.25 44.48
C GLN A 449 2.46 -6.81 43.17
N ALA A 450 1.20 -6.50 42.86
CA ALA A 450 0.56 -6.92 41.61
C ALA A 450 1.18 -6.27 40.37
N LEU A 451 1.53 -4.97 40.44
CA LEU A 451 2.17 -4.26 39.33
C LEU A 451 3.61 -4.73 39.16
N HIS A 452 4.32 -4.95 40.26
CA HIS A 452 5.67 -5.48 40.23
C HIS A 452 5.72 -6.87 39.57
N GLY A 453 4.88 -7.81 40.02
CA GLY A 453 4.80 -9.15 39.42
C GLY A 453 4.34 -9.14 37.96
N ALA A 454 3.57 -8.14 37.53
CA ALA A 454 3.23 -7.96 36.11
C ALA A 454 4.46 -7.56 35.28
N VAL A 455 5.27 -6.59 35.76
CA VAL A 455 6.51 -6.18 35.08
C VAL A 455 7.53 -7.32 35.03
N GLU A 456 7.71 -8.09 36.11
CA GLU A 456 8.64 -9.22 36.14
C GLU A 456 8.29 -10.31 35.12
N ARG A 457 7.00 -10.69 35.06
CA ARG A 457 6.52 -11.66 34.06
C ARG A 457 6.70 -11.15 32.63
N TRP A 458 6.43 -9.86 32.42
CA TRP A 458 6.70 -9.24 31.12
C TRP A 458 8.19 -9.27 30.77
N LEU A 459 9.11 -8.97 31.71
CA LEU A 459 10.55 -9.08 31.46
C LEU A 459 11.00 -10.52 31.13
N GLN A 460 10.29 -11.52 31.64
CA GLN A 460 10.52 -12.95 31.36
C GLN A 460 9.93 -13.42 30.02
N GLY A 461 9.30 -12.53 29.25
CA GLY A 461 8.74 -12.83 27.94
C GLY A 461 7.23 -13.12 27.93
N GLU A 462 6.55 -13.11 29.09
CA GLU A 462 5.10 -13.32 29.13
C GLU A 462 4.34 -12.15 28.50
N GLU A 463 3.19 -12.46 27.91
CA GLU A 463 2.18 -11.47 27.54
C GLU A 463 1.39 -11.05 28.79
N VAL A 464 1.26 -9.74 29.00
CA VAL A 464 0.62 -9.17 30.18
C VAL A 464 -0.52 -8.26 29.72
N ASP A 465 -1.72 -8.51 30.24
CA ASP A 465 -2.86 -7.64 29.99
C ASP A 465 -2.74 -6.35 30.81
N TRP A 466 -2.18 -5.31 30.18
CA TRP A 466 -2.00 -4.00 30.77
C TRP A 466 -3.32 -3.21 30.91
N GLN A 467 -4.43 -3.66 30.30
CA GLN A 467 -5.73 -2.98 30.42
C GLN A 467 -6.27 -3.01 31.85
N VAL A 468 -5.83 -3.98 32.66
CA VAL A 468 -6.15 -4.05 34.10
C VAL A 468 -5.60 -2.83 34.85
N PHE A 469 -4.44 -2.30 34.45
CA PHE A 469 -3.80 -1.13 35.06
C PHE A 469 -4.15 0.17 34.34
N PHE A 470 -4.35 0.09 33.02
CA PHE A 470 -4.69 1.21 32.15
C PHE A 470 -5.92 0.87 31.30
N PRO A 471 -7.14 0.94 31.87
CA PRO A 471 -8.34 0.68 31.11
C PRO A 471 -8.42 1.56 29.85
N PRO A 472 -8.96 1.06 28.71
CA PRO A 472 -9.12 1.86 27.51
C PRO A 472 -9.84 3.19 27.78
N GLY A 473 -9.30 4.29 27.26
CA GLY A 473 -9.84 5.64 27.47
C GLY A 473 -9.51 6.28 28.82
N SER A 474 -8.81 5.57 29.73
CA SER A 474 -8.43 6.13 31.04
C SER A 474 -7.22 7.08 31.00
N PHE A 475 -6.49 7.12 29.89
CA PHE A 475 -5.30 7.95 29.68
C PHE A 475 -5.29 8.54 28.27
N ARG A 476 -4.44 9.54 28.04
CA ARG A 476 -4.22 10.14 26.72
C ARG A 476 -2.89 9.66 26.15
N PRO A 477 -2.86 9.12 24.92
CA PRO A 477 -1.59 8.70 24.32
C PRO A 477 -0.60 9.86 24.18
N ALA A 478 0.66 9.61 24.57
CA ALA A 478 1.76 10.56 24.48
C ALA A 478 2.56 10.39 23.19
N GLY A 479 3.09 11.49 22.65
CA GLY A 479 4.15 11.42 21.64
C GLY A 479 5.47 11.00 22.30
N LEU A 480 6.00 9.85 21.90
CA LEU A 480 7.16 9.19 22.51
C LEU A 480 8.20 8.83 21.44
N PRO A 481 9.47 8.58 21.82
CA PRO A 481 10.46 8.00 20.92
C PRO A 481 9.94 6.75 20.21
N LEU A 482 10.20 6.66 18.91
CA LEU A 482 9.74 5.58 18.02
C LEU A 482 10.82 4.51 17.85
N TYR A 483 10.43 3.36 17.33
CA TYR A 483 11.32 2.22 17.11
C TYR A 483 12.56 2.56 16.26
N PRO A 484 13.79 2.32 16.73
CA PRO A 484 14.99 2.60 15.95
C PRO A 484 15.33 1.41 15.03
N PHE A 485 14.80 1.39 13.81
CA PHE A 485 15.11 0.35 12.81
C PHE A 485 16.62 0.19 12.57
N GLU A 486 17.09 -1.03 12.38
CA GLU A 486 18.48 -1.31 11.99
C GLU A 486 18.80 -0.70 10.64
N ARG A 487 19.91 0.05 10.57
CA ARG A 487 20.33 0.75 9.35
C ARG A 487 21.32 -0.12 8.55
N ARG A 488 20.92 -1.35 8.22
CA ARG A 488 21.71 -2.25 7.37
C ARG A 488 21.53 -1.88 5.90
N ARG A 489 22.61 -1.89 5.13
CA ARG A 489 22.56 -1.61 3.69
C ARG A 489 22.02 -2.83 2.96
N HIS A 490 20.82 -2.72 2.37
CA HIS A 490 20.29 -3.71 1.43
C HIS A 490 20.15 -3.08 0.04
N TRP A 491 21.01 -3.49 -0.89
CA TRP A 491 21.07 -2.94 -2.24
C TRP A 491 21.46 -3.99 -3.28
N ILE A 492 21.07 -3.76 -4.52
CA ILE A 492 21.38 -4.64 -5.65
C ILE A 492 22.79 -4.29 -6.15
N THR A 493 23.81 -4.96 -5.62
CA THR A 493 25.22 -4.85 -6.05
C THR A 493 25.80 -6.24 -6.23
N ALA A 494 26.68 -6.41 -7.22
CA ALA A 494 27.35 -7.68 -7.54
C ALA A 494 28.68 -7.90 -6.78
N GLU A 495 28.97 -7.13 -5.73
CA GLU A 495 30.25 -7.25 -5.00
C GLU A 495 30.11 -8.20 -3.81
N LEU A 496 30.90 -9.27 -3.88
CA LEU A 496 31.30 -10.13 -2.76
C LEU A 496 31.76 -9.24 -1.61
N GLU A 497 31.11 -9.36 -0.44
CA GLU A 497 31.74 -8.90 0.78
C GLU A 497 32.97 -9.78 1.04
N GLU A 498 34.14 -9.29 0.61
CA GLU A 498 35.40 -9.58 1.28
C GLU A 498 35.31 -8.96 2.69
N GLU A 499 34.64 -9.65 3.61
CA GLU A 499 34.91 -9.44 5.03
C GLU A 499 36.26 -10.08 5.35
N GLY A 500 37.29 -9.24 5.28
CA GLY A 500 38.53 -9.48 5.97
C GLY A 500 38.27 -9.49 7.47
N ASP A 501 38.31 -10.68 8.06
CA ASP A 501 38.90 -10.92 9.37
C ASP A 501 39.59 -12.30 9.31
N GLU A 502 40.89 -12.26 9.02
CA GLU A 502 41.81 -13.31 9.40
C GLU A 502 41.90 -13.33 10.93
N GLU A 503 41.33 -14.35 11.57
CA GLU A 503 42.02 -15.00 12.68
C GLU A 503 41.59 -16.46 12.92
N ALA A 504 42.52 -17.34 12.54
CA ALA A 504 42.88 -18.61 13.20
C ALA A 504 41.79 -19.66 13.46
N ARG A 505 41.53 -20.51 12.45
CA ARG A 505 41.17 -21.93 12.71
C ARG A 505 42.45 -22.78 12.82
N PRO A 506 42.78 -23.38 13.98
CA PRO A 506 43.81 -24.41 14.00
C PRO A 506 43.22 -25.71 13.42
N ALA A 507 43.85 -26.20 12.36
CA ALA A 507 43.75 -27.59 11.96
C ALA A 507 44.47 -28.46 13.00
N SER A 508 43.76 -29.39 13.65
CA SER A 508 44.44 -30.52 14.28
C SER A 508 43.56 -31.77 14.34
N GLY A 509 44.04 -32.81 13.65
CA GLY A 509 44.16 -34.18 14.17
C GLY A 509 42.88 -34.94 14.51
N LEU A 510 42.54 -35.89 13.65
CA LEU A 510 41.82 -37.09 14.07
C LEU A 510 42.54 -37.74 15.26
N LYS A 511 41.82 -37.87 16.39
CA LYS A 511 42.04 -38.92 17.37
C LYS A 511 40.71 -39.58 17.70
N SER A 512 40.75 -40.90 17.67
CA SER A 512 39.66 -41.82 17.99
C SER A 512 39.21 -41.70 19.45
N SER A 513 37.92 -41.88 19.72
CA SER A 513 37.44 -42.89 20.69
C SER A 513 35.91 -42.96 20.81
N SER A 514 35.46 -44.22 20.97
CA SER A 514 34.21 -44.77 21.54
C SER A 514 32.83 -44.37 21.00
N VAL A 515 32.18 -45.37 20.41
CA VAL A 515 30.75 -45.49 20.07
C VAL A 515 29.93 -45.77 21.33
N ALA A 516 28.80 -45.09 21.48
CA ALA A 516 27.65 -45.49 22.31
C ALA A 516 26.42 -45.69 21.39
N PRO A 517 25.49 -46.61 21.71
CA PRO A 517 24.44 -47.04 20.78
C PRO A 517 23.30 -46.03 20.63
N ALA A 518 22.71 -46.05 19.42
CA ALA A 518 21.64 -45.17 18.96
C ALA A 518 20.42 -45.16 19.89
N THR A 519 19.96 -43.95 20.20
CA THR A 519 18.66 -43.67 20.82
C THR A 519 17.87 -42.72 19.92
N VAL A 520 16.54 -42.78 20.07
CA VAL A 520 15.53 -41.93 19.42
C VAL A 520 16.06 -40.49 19.23
N PRO A 521 15.89 -39.87 18.04
CA PRO A 521 16.37 -38.51 17.82
C PRO A 521 15.79 -37.58 18.88
N GLN A 522 16.65 -36.89 19.63
CA GLN A 522 16.20 -35.88 20.60
C GLN A 522 15.54 -34.71 19.86
N PRO A 523 14.48 -34.08 20.42
CA PRO A 523 13.79 -32.95 19.79
C PRO A 523 14.73 -31.87 19.25
N ASP A 524 15.75 -31.50 20.04
CA ASP A 524 16.73 -30.47 19.68
C ASP A 524 17.55 -30.83 18.43
N THR A 525 17.80 -32.12 18.19
CA THR A 525 18.51 -32.61 17.00
C THR A 525 17.64 -32.48 15.74
N VAL A 526 16.33 -32.71 15.86
CA VAL A 526 15.37 -32.56 14.77
C VAL A 526 15.14 -31.08 14.46
N VAL A 527 15.00 -30.26 15.50
CA VAL A 527 14.89 -28.79 15.37
C VAL A 527 16.15 -28.22 14.72
N GLY A 528 17.35 -28.65 15.13
CA GLY A 528 18.61 -28.25 14.51
C GLY A 528 18.73 -28.65 13.05
N TRP A 529 18.23 -29.84 12.69
CA TRP A 529 18.19 -30.29 11.30
C TRP A 529 17.20 -29.48 10.44
N LEU A 530 15.99 -29.24 10.94
CA LEU A 530 14.98 -28.41 10.28
C LEU A 530 15.46 -26.97 10.12
N ARG A 531 16.06 -26.39 11.16
CA ARG A 531 16.70 -25.07 11.14
C ARG A 531 17.77 -24.99 10.06
N GLY A 532 18.63 -26.00 9.98
CA GLY A 532 19.67 -26.08 8.95
C GLY A 532 19.11 -26.17 7.52
N GLN A 533 17.92 -26.75 7.32
CA GLN A 533 17.23 -26.69 6.01
C GLN A 533 16.68 -25.30 5.75
N LEU A 534 16.02 -24.70 6.75
CA LEU A 534 15.41 -23.39 6.62
C LEU A 534 16.44 -22.31 6.27
N VAL A 535 17.54 -22.26 7.05
CA VAL A 535 18.70 -21.39 6.81
C VAL A 535 19.23 -21.50 5.38
N ARG A 536 19.29 -22.72 4.82
CA ARG A 536 19.74 -22.93 3.43
C ARG A 536 18.75 -22.44 2.38
N LEU A 537 17.46 -22.42 2.69
CA LEU A 537 16.41 -22.01 1.75
C LEU A 537 16.13 -20.49 1.81
N THR A 538 16.45 -19.84 2.94
CA THR A 538 16.13 -18.42 3.18
C THR A 538 17.35 -17.52 3.32
N ASP A 539 18.57 -18.07 3.30
CA ASP A 539 19.84 -17.38 3.54
C ASP A 539 19.87 -16.61 4.88
N LEU A 540 19.07 -17.06 5.85
CA LEU A 540 19.04 -16.51 7.20
C LEU A 540 20.21 -17.06 8.01
N SER A 541 20.75 -16.27 8.95
CA SER A 541 21.69 -16.82 9.93
C SER A 541 21.00 -17.85 10.82
N ALA A 542 21.68 -18.94 11.16
CA ALA A 542 21.15 -19.94 12.09
C ALA A 542 20.87 -19.37 13.50
N GLU A 543 21.52 -18.25 13.84
CA GLU A 543 21.33 -17.50 15.08
C GLU A 543 20.04 -16.69 15.08
N ASP A 544 19.54 -16.30 13.90
CA ASP A 544 18.34 -15.47 13.72
C ASP A 544 17.03 -16.27 13.65
N VAL A 545 17.10 -17.61 13.67
CA VAL A 545 15.95 -18.51 13.51
C VAL A 545 15.59 -19.16 14.83
N GLY A 546 14.67 -18.63 15.64
CA GLY A 546 14.26 -19.31 16.88
C GLY A 546 13.47 -20.60 16.62
N GLU A 547 13.43 -21.52 17.59
CA GLU A 547 12.68 -22.78 17.42
C GLU A 547 11.16 -22.62 17.60
N GLN A 548 10.76 -21.63 18.40
CA GLN A 548 9.36 -21.23 18.62
C GLN A 548 8.95 -20.09 17.67
N ASP A 549 9.91 -19.49 16.98
CA ASP A 549 9.66 -18.44 16.03
C ASP A 549 8.85 -19.04 14.87
N SER A 550 7.77 -18.35 14.51
CA SER A 550 7.01 -18.73 13.35
C SER A 550 7.86 -18.46 12.12
N PHE A 551 8.22 -19.48 11.36
CA PHE A 551 9.02 -19.29 10.16
C PHE A 551 8.28 -18.45 9.11
N ILE A 552 6.95 -18.45 9.12
CA ILE A 552 6.12 -17.59 8.26
C ILE A 552 6.10 -16.15 8.79
N GLU A 553 5.81 -15.96 10.08
CA GLU A 553 5.54 -14.61 10.62
C GLU A 553 6.82 -13.85 11.00
N GLU A 554 7.81 -14.56 11.54
CA GLU A 554 9.05 -13.95 12.05
C GLU A 554 10.19 -13.99 11.03
N HIS A 555 10.17 -14.96 10.12
CA HIS A 555 11.25 -15.17 9.14
C HIS A 555 10.81 -14.95 7.70
N GLY A 556 9.56 -14.54 7.48
CA GLY A 556 9.05 -14.14 6.17
C GLY A 556 9.00 -15.28 5.14
N VAL A 557 8.98 -16.53 5.59
CA VAL A 557 8.88 -17.72 4.73
C VAL A 557 7.53 -17.71 4.02
N ASP A 558 7.57 -17.60 2.70
CA ASP A 558 6.37 -17.57 1.88
C ASP A 558 5.91 -18.97 1.45
N SER A 559 4.82 -19.03 0.69
CA SER A 559 4.26 -20.29 0.20
C SER A 559 5.19 -21.07 -0.70
N PHE A 560 6.15 -20.42 -1.36
CA PHE A 560 7.09 -21.07 -2.27
C PHE A 560 8.21 -21.72 -1.49
N VAL A 561 8.82 -20.99 -0.55
CA VAL A 561 9.80 -21.59 0.37
C VAL A 561 9.14 -22.73 1.16
N ASN A 562 7.88 -22.60 1.55
CA ASN A 562 7.11 -23.72 2.13
C ASN A 562 6.95 -24.89 1.15
N GLN A 563 6.61 -24.66 -0.12
CA GLN A 563 6.51 -25.75 -1.10
C GLN A 563 7.86 -26.44 -1.36
N GLU A 564 8.94 -25.68 -1.47
CA GLU A 564 10.29 -26.22 -1.64
C GLU A 564 10.74 -26.99 -0.41
N TRP A 565 10.54 -26.43 0.78
CA TRP A 565 10.87 -27.08 2.03
C TRP A 565 10.05 -28.35 2.21
N LEU A 566 8.75 -28.32 1.89
CA LEU A 566 7.90 -29.49 1.90
C LEU A 566 8.40 -30.54 0.89
N ALA A 567 8.81 -30.16 -0.32
CA ALA A 567 9.38 -31.07 -1.29
C ALA A 567 10.70 -31.70 -0.79
N VAL A 568 11.56 -30.91 -0.13
CA VAL A 568 12.77 -31.42 0.54
C VAL A 568 12.41 -32.42 1.63
N LEU A 569 11.41 -32.13 2.46
CA LEU A 569 10.92 -33.04 3.50
C LEU A 569 10.33 -34.31 2.90
N GLU A 570 9.51 -34.20 1.85
CA GLU A 570 8.91 -35.33 1.15
C GLU A 570 9.95 -36.23 0.47
N SER A 571 11.00 -35.64 -0.11
CA SER A 571 12.10 -36.39 -0.73
C SER A 571 12.85 -37.27 0.28
N ARG A 572 12.84 -36.90 1.56
CA ARG A 572 13.59 -37.55 2.63
C ARG A 572 12.73 -38.42 3.55
N LEU A 573 11.46 -38.05 3.73
CA LEU A 573 10.53 -38.64 4.72
C LEU A 573 9.28 -39.26 4.07
N GLY A 574 9.21 -39.27 2.73
CA GLY A 574 8.06 -39.72 1.96
C GLY A 574 6.90 -38.71 2.00
N LYS A 575 5.76 -39.07 1.39
CA LYS A 575 4.60 -38.18 1.22
C LYS A 575 4.15 -37.52 2.54
N LEU A 576 3.87 -36.21 2.48
CA LEU A 576 3.39 -35.37 3.57
C LEU A 576 2.13 -34.59 3.13
N PRO A 577 1.26 -34.14 4.06
CA PRO A 577 0.17 -33.25 3.71
C PRO A 577 0.67 -31.95 3.08
N LYS A 578 0.04 -31.50 1.99
CA LYS A 578 0.43 -30.26 1.29
C LYS A 578 0.19 -28.99 2.11
N THR A 579 -0.65 -29.07 3.14
CA THR A 579 -0.95 -27.99 4.08
C THR A 579 -0.04 -27.99 5.31
N LEU A 580 0.85 -28.99 5.48
CA LEU A 580 1.57 -29.26 6.74
C LEU A 580 2.32 -28.03 7.28
N LEU A 581 3.05 -27.32 6.42
CA LEU A 581 3.85 -26.16 6.82
C LEU A 581 3.03 -24.88 7.01
N PHE A 582 1.75 -24.88 6.62
CA PHE A 582 0.80 -23.81 6.93
C PHE A 582 0.08 -24.05 8.27
N GLU A 583 -0.01 -25.32 8.69
CA GLU A 583 -0.63 -25.72 9.96
C GLU A 583 0.38 -25.70 11.12
N LEU A 584 1.64 -26.05 10.85
CA LEU A 584 2.72 -26.11 11.84
C LEU A 584 3.77 -25.06 11.51
N THR A 585 3.60 -23.86 12.06
CA THR A 585 4.37 -22.69 11.65
C THR A 585 5.68 -22.51 12.41
N THR A 586 5.99 -23.36 13.40
CA THR A 586 7.23 -23.32 14.19
C THR A 586 8.10 -24.57 13.95
N LEU A 587 9.42 -24.44 14.13
CA LEU A 587 10.32 -25.58 14.03
C LEU A 587 10.04 -26.63 15.11
N ALA A 588 9.66 -26.18 16.32
CA ALA A 588 9.32 -27.05 17.43
C ALA A 588 8.07 -27.91 17.14
N ASP A 589 7.01 -27.32 16.59
CA ASP A 589 5.77 -28.05 16.28
C ASP A 589 5.95 -28.99 15.09
N LEU A 590 6.68 -28.56 14.07
CA LEU A 590 7.04 -29.41 12.94
C LEU A 590 7.93 -30.58 13.38
N ALA A 591 8.93 -30.36 14.23
CA ALA A 591 9.77 -31.40 14.80
C ALA A 591 8.93 -32.42 15.58
N ARG A 592 8.01 -31.96 16.43
CA ARG A 592 7.12 -32.82 17.21
C ARG A 592 6.26 -33.70 16.30
N TYR A 593 5.60 -33.11 15.31
CA TYR A 593 4.78 -33.84 14.33
C TYR A 593 5.59 -34.90 13.57
N LEU A 594 6.78 -34.52 13.09
CA LEU A 594 7.64 -35.41 12.33
C LEU A 594 8.17 -36.56 13.19
N MET A 595 8.52 -36.31 14.46
CA MET A 595 8.91 -37.35 15.39
C MET A 595 7.77 -38.34 15.68
N GLU A 596 6.54 -37.85 15.84
CA GLU A 596 5.37 -38.68 16.11
C GLU A 596 4.94 -39.53 14.90
N ARG A 597 5.02 -38.97 13.68
CA ARG A 597 4.44 -39.61 12.48
C ARG A 597 5.45 -40.20 11.50
N LYS A 598 6.72 -39.80 11.60
CA LYS A 598 7.83 -40.18 10.69
C LYS A 598 9.11 -40.53 11.46
N GLY A 599 8.99 -40.86 12.75
CA GLY A 599 10.12 -41.15 13.64
C GLY A 599 11.15 -42.15 13.09
N PRO A 600 10.75 -43.29 12.48
CA PRO A 600 11.68 -44.25 11.87
C PRO A 600 12.48 -43.66 10.70
N GLU A 601 11.82 -42.91 9.82
CA GLU A 601 12.44 -42.25 8.67
C GLU A 601 13.35 -41.09 9.09
N LEU A 602 12.98 -40.34 10.14
CA LEU A 602 13.85 -39.31 10.74
C LEU A 602 15.09 -39.91 11.36
N ALA A 603 14.97 -41.03 12.10
CA ALA A 603 16.11 -41.71 12.69
C ALA A 603 17.11 -42.20 11.62
N HIS A 604 16.60 -42.60 10.45
CA HIS A 604 17.42 -42.96 9.28
C HIS A 604 18.11 -41.72 8.67
N GLN A 605 17.39 -40.62 8.46
CA GLN A 605 17.95 -39.39 7.89
C GLN A 605 18.98 -38.69 8.79
N LEU A 606 18.82 -38.80 10.11
CA LEU A 606 19.76 -38.29 11.09
C LEU A 606 20.90 -39.29 11.40
N GLY A 607 20.83 -40.52 10.85
CA GLY A 607 21.70 -41.65 11.20
C GLY A 607 22.60 -42.19 10.08
N GLU A 608 22.44 -41.82 8.81
CA GLU A 608 23.27 -42.40 7.73
C GLU A 608 24.48 -41.53 7.32
N ALA A 609 25.63 -41.88 7.91
CA ALA A 609 26.84 -42.13 7.13
C ALA A 609 26.99 -43.66 6.98
N GLY A 610 26.39 -44.23 5.93
CA GLY A 610 26.77 -45.53 5.37
C GLY A 610 25.70 -46.61 5.29
N GLY A 611 25.39 -47.04 4.06
CA GLY A 611 25.08 -48.45 3.75
C GLY A 611 23.74 -48.75 3.07
N THR A 612 23.79 -48.86 1.74
CA THR A 612 22.70 -49.19 0.80
C THR A 612 21.85 -50.46 1.05
N ALA A 613 20.57 -50.32 0.67
CA ALA A 613 19.68 -51.23 -0.06
C ALA A 613 18.86 -52.31 0.68
N SER A 614 17.52 -52.23 0.56
CA SER A 614 16.69 -53.21 -0.16
C SER A 614 15.23 -52.78 -0.28
N ARG A 615 14.66 -52.97 -1.48
CA ARG A 615 13.29 -52.66 -1.92
C ARG A 615 12.39 -53.87 -1.70
N LYS A 616 11.22 -53.69 -1.08
CA LYS A 616 10.05 -54.58 -1.25
C LYS A 616 8.74 -53.81 -1.12
N GLU A 617 7.90 -53.98 -2.14
CA GLU A 617 6.50 -53.55 -2.20
C GLU A 617 5.60 -54.43 -1.33
N SER A 618 4.52 -53.85 -0.80
CA SER A 618 3.28 -54.56 -0.42
C SER A 618 2.10 -53.58 -0.39
N LYS A 619 0.96 -54.05 -0.88
CA LYS A 619 -0.31 -53.35 -1.14
C LYS A 619 -1.23 -53.22 0.09
N GLU A 620 -2.13 -52.22 -0.02
CA GLU A 620 -3.54 -52.15 0.44
C GLU A 620 -3.90 -52.25 1.95
N ALA A 621 -4.54 -51.22 2.52
CA ALA A 621 -6.00 -51.15 2.75
C ALA A 621 -6.43 -50.03 3.73
N ARG A 622 -7.60 -49.43 3.42
CA ARG A 622 -8.47 -48.46 4.13
C ARG A 622 -8.36 -48.33 5.67
N ALA A 623 -8.53 -47.10 6.17
CA ALA A 623 -9.68 -46.69 7.01
C ALA A 623 -9.70 -45.16 7.24
N GLU A 624 -10.89 -44.58 7.02
CA GLU A 624 -11.28 -43.23 7.43
C GLU A 624 -11.29 -43.11 8.97
N ALA A 625 -10.89 -41.95 9.49
CA ALA A 625 -11.33 -41.46 10.79
C ALA A 625 -11.33 -39.93 10.78
N SER A 626 -12.52 -39.37 10.61
CA SER A 626 -12.82 -37.97 10.88
C SER A 626 -12.60 -37.68 12.37
N VAL A 627 -11.88 -36.61 12.69
CA VAL A 627 -11.93 -35.99 14.01
C VAL A 627 -12.39 -34.56 13.81
N ALA A 628 -13.65 -34.33 14.19
CA ALA A 628 -14.25 -33.02 14.29
C ALA A 628 -13.55 -32.21 15.39
N LEU A 629 -13.17 -30.98 15.09
CA LEU A 629 -12.81 -29.98 16.10
C LEU A 629 -14.10 -29.24 16.52
N PRO A 630 -14.35 -29.07 17.83
CA PRO A 630 -15.57 -28.42 18.31
C PRO A 630 -15.51 -26.92 18.09
N ALA A 631 -16.49 -26.40 17.34
CA ALA A 631 -16.85 -25.00 17.35
C ALA A 631 -17.71 -24.70 18.59
N SER A 632 -17.38 -23.64 19.32
CA SER A 632 -18.33 -22.90 20.14
C SER A 632 -17.98 -21.42 20.07
N PRO A 633 -18.95 -20.54 19.74
CA PRO A 633 -18.70 -19.13 19.45
C PRO A 633 -18.59 -18.30 20.73
N PRO A 634 -17.89 -17.15 20.72
CA PRO A 634 -18.19 -16.08 21.67
C PRO A 634 -19.45 -15.34 21.19
N GLU A 635 -20.39 -15.12 22.11
CA GLU A 635 -21.59 -14.32 21.88
C GLU A 635 -21.22 -12.88 21.47
N GLU A 636 -21.65 -12.48 20.28
CA GLU A 636 -21.62 -11.12 19.77
C GLU A 636 -22.61 -10.24 20.54
N THR A 637 -22.12 -9.22 21.24
CA THR A 637 -22.94 -8.06 21.60
C THR A 637 -23.09 -7.17 20.37
N SER A 638 -24.15 -7.40 19.60
CA SER A 638 -24.56 -6.53 18.50
C SER A 638 -25.12 -5.21 19.05
N LEU A 639 -24.43 -4.11 18.77
CA LEU A 639 -24.96 -2.77 18.96
C LEU A 639 -25.88 -2.41 17.77
N PRO A 640 -26.97 -1.66 17.99
CA PRO A 640 -27.94 -1.35 16.94
C PRO A 640 -27.35 -0.40 15.91
N ARG A 641 -27.25 -0.87 14.65
CA ARG A 641 -26.99 -0.02 13.48
C ARG A 641 -28.12 1.00 13.36
N SER A 642 -27.81 2.28 13.57
CA SER A 642 -28.72 3.40 13.31
C SER A 642 -29.02 3.49 11.82
N GLY A 643 -30.31 3.67 11.49
CA GLY A 643 -30.86 3.48 10.15
C GLY A 643 -30.32 4.46 9.09
N ARG A 644 -30.01 3.90 7.90
CA ARG A 644 -29.85 4.65 6.65
C ARG A 644 -31.13 5.46 6.34
N PRO A 645 -31.03 6.72 5.92
CA PRO A 645 -32.14 7.41 5.29
C PRO A 645 -32.38 6.84 3.88
N GLY A 646 -33.60 6.34 3.64
CA GLY A 646 -34.36 6.39 2.38
C GLY A 646 -33.71 5.89 1.07
N GLY A 647 -34.24 4.79 0.53
CA GLY A 647 -33.91 4.28 -0.80
C GLY A 647 -34.22 5.26 -1.95
N GLY A 648 -33.16 5.60 -2.67
CA GLY A 648 -33.11 5.96 -4.10
C GLY A 648 -31.87 5.25 -4.66
N ASP A 649 -32.04 4.45 -5.69
CA ASP A 649 -31.21 3.30 -6.09
C ASP A 649 -29.82 3.75 -6.58
N GLY A 650 -28.77 3.66 -5.73
CA GLY A 650 -27.37 3.98 -6.04
C GLY A 650 -26.73 3.10 -7.14
N ALA A 651 -27.55 2.49 -7.97
CA ALA A 651 -27.26 1.69 -9.13
C ALA A 651 -26.67 2.53 -10.27
N VAL A 652 -25.71 1.93 -10.96
CA VAL A 652 -24.95 2.58 -12.03
C VAL A 652 -25.18 1.82 -13.33
N ALA A 653 -25.67 2.52 -14.35
CA ALA A 653 -25.83 1.97 -15.69
C ALA A 653 -24.49 1.90 -16.41
N VAL A 654 -24.26 0.79 -17.11
CA VAL A 654 -23.18 0.64 -18.09
C VAL A 654 -23.76 1.03 -19.45
N ILE A 655 -23.37 2.21 -19.93
CA ILE A 655 -23.95 2.81 -21.14
C ILE A 655 -23.07 2.70 -22.39
N GLY A 656 -21.81 2.28 -22.22
CA GLY A 656 -20.88 2.01 -23.32
C GLY A 656 -19.85 0.96 -22.93
N LEU A 657 -19.44 0.17 -23.91
CA LEU A 657 -18.43 -0.89 -23.76
C LEU A 657 -17.39 -0.80 -24.88
N ALA A 658 -16.12 -0.94 -24.53
CA ALA A 658 -15.04 -1.17 -25.48
C ALA A 658 -13.99 -2.13 -24.92
N GLY A 659 -13.35 -2.89 -25.80
CA GLY A 659 -12.23 -3.73 -25.40
C GLY A 659 -11.53 -4.39 -26.57
N ARG A 660 -10.25 -4.71 -26.38
CA ARG A 660 -9.43 -5.55 -27.27
C ARG A 660 -8.80 -6.67 -26.44
N PHE A 661 -8.90 -7.88 -26.96
CA PHE A 661 -8.50 -9.11 -26.29
C PHE A 661 -7.78 -10.02 -27.29
N PRO A 662 -7.06 -11.06 -26.82
CA PRO A 662 -6.45 -12.04 -27.71
C PRO A 662 -7.51 -12.62 -28.66
N GLY A 663 -7.20 -12.61 -29.96
CA GLY A 663 -8.13 -13.06 -31.01
C GLY A 663 -9.37 -12.19 -31.26
N ALA A 664 -9.52 -11.03 -30.59
CA ALA A 664 -10.69 -10.16 -30.73
C ALA A 664 -10.33 -8.66 -30.71
N ARG A 665 -10.59 -7.96 -31.83
CA ARG A 665 -10.29 -6.52 -32.00
C ARG A 665 -11.35 -5.60 -31.41
N ASN A 666 -12.48 -6.16 -30.97
CA ASN A 666 -13.61 -5.45 -30.37
C ASN A 666 -14.50 -6.42 -29.58
N ILE A 667 -15.41 -5.88 -28.77
CA ILE A 667 -16.34 -6.67 -27.93
C ILE A 667 -17.28 -7.60 -28.73
N ARG A 668 -17.59 -7.29 -30.00
CA ARG A 668 -18.46 -8.12 -30.85
C ARG A 668 -17.72 -9.35 -31.37
N GLU A 669 -16.41 -9.22 -31.61
CA GLU A 669 -15.52 -10.36 -31.88
C GLU A 669 -15.33 -11.20 -30.63
N LEU A 670 -15.10 -10.58 -29.47
CA LEU A 670 -15.00 -11.31 -28.21
C LEU A 670 -16.25 -12.17 -27.99
N TRP A 671 -17.45 -11.59 -28.11
CA TRP A 671 -18.70 -12.33 -27.94
C TRP A 671 -18.79 -13.55 -28.88
N ARG A 672 -18.48 -13.38 -30.18
CA ARG A 672 -18.48 -14.49 -31.14
C ARG A 672 -17.45 -15.56 -30.78
N ASN A 673 -16.27 -15.17 -30.29
CA ASN A 673 -15.23 -16.10 -29.86
C ASN A 673 -15.72 -16.91 -28.65
N LEU A 674 -16.30 -16.26 -27.64
CA LEU A 674 -16.86 -16.92 -26.46
C LEU A 674 -17.99 -17.88 -26.83
N GLU A 675 -18.96 -17.43 -27.65
CA GLU A 675 -20.09 -18.24 -28.10
C GLU A 675 -19.65 -19.49 -28.88
N SER A 676 -18.57 -19.38 -29.66
CA SER A 676 -18.01 -20.50 -30.43
C SER A 676 -17.06 -21.41 -29.65
N GLY A 677 -16.74 -21.08 -28.39
CA GLY A 677 -15.77 -21.82 -27.59
C GLY A 677 -14.33 -21.67 -28.09
N LEU A 678 -14.01 -20.57 -28.79
CA LEU A 678 -12.66 -20.31 -29.29
C LEU A 678 -11.72 -20.00 -28.11
N VAL A 679 -10.56 -20.66 -28.13
CA VAL A 679 -9.43 -20.36 -27.24
C VAL A 679 -8.39 -19.56 -28.03
N SER A 680 -7.99 -18.42 -27.50
CA SER A 680 -7.16 -17.40 -28.19
C SER A 680 -5.75 -17.26 -27.61
N THR A 681 -5.33 -18.22 -26.79
CA THR A 681 -3.95 -18.36 -26.32
C THR A 681 -3.12 -19.13 -27.35
N GLY A 682 -1.84 -18.79 -27.46
CA GLY A 682 -0.93 -19.37 -28.46
C GLY A 682 0.54 -19.18 -28.09
N GLU A 683 1.45 -19.60 -28.97
CA GLU A 683 2.89 -19.35 -28.75
C GLU A 683 3.18 -17.85 -28.84
N VAL A 684 4.22 -17.39 -28.12
CA VAL A 684 4.72 -16.00 -28.23
C VAL A 684 4.94 -15.64 -29.71
N PRO A 685 4.26 -14.60 -30.24
CA PRO A 685 4.39 -14.22 -31.64
C PRO A 685 5.81 -13.74 -32.01
N PRO A 686 6.31 -14.02 -33.23
CA PRO A 686 7.64 -13.61 -33.67
C PRO A 686 7.93 -12.11 -33.60
N GLU A 687 6.90 -11.27 -33.72
CA GLU A 687 6.99 -9.81 -33.61
C GLU A 687 7.23 -9.30 -32.18
N ARG A 688 7.15 -10.15 -31.15
CA ARG A 688 7.38 -9.78 -29.75
C ARG A 688 8.86 -9.94 -29.38
N TRP A 689 9.25 -11.13 -28.95
CA TRP A 689 10.61 -11.53 -28.64
C TRP A 689 10.82 -12.99 -29.06
N ASP A 690 12.07 -13.38 -29.32
CA ASP A 690 12.38 -14.79 -29.55
C ASP A 690 12.38 -15.54 -28.21
N TRP A 691 11.26 -16.17 -27.89
CA TRP A 691 11.07 -16.92 -26.65
C TRP A 691 12.13 -18.02 -26.46
N ARG A 692 12.73 -18.53 -27.54
CA ARG A 692 13.78 -19.58 -27.48
C ARG A 692 15.04 -19.13 -26.74
N LEU A 693 15.29 -17.82 -26.68
CA LEU A 693 16.43 -17.25 -25.95
C LEU A 693 16.19 -17.26 -24.43
N PHE A 694 14.94 -17.30 -24.01
CA PHE A 694 14.51 -17.17 -22.61
C PHE A 694 13.71 -18.38 -22.15
N TYR A 695 13.80 -19.53 -22.83
CA TYR A 695 13.00 -20.71 -22.56
C TYR A 695 13.85 -21.92 -22.20
N ASP A 696 13.43 -22.65 -21.18
CA ASP A 696 13.99 -23.94 -20.80
C ASP A 696 12.91 -24.81 -20.12
N GLU A 697 12.61 -25.96 -20.70
CA GLU A 697 11.49 -26.83 -20.30
C GLU A 697 11.73 -27.51 -18.95
N ASP A 698 12.99 -27.76 -18.60
CA ASP A 698 13.40 -28.48 -17.39
C ASP A 698 13.77 -27.54 -16.23
N ASP A 699 13.66 -26.22 -16.44
CA ASP A 699 14.22 -25.22 -15.54
C ASP A 699 13.15 -24.48 -14.75
N GLN A 700 12.94 -24.93 -13.51
CA GLN A 700 12.10 -24.25 -12.53
C GLN A 700 12.87 -23.19 -11.73
N ARG A 701 14.17 -22.97 -11.99
CA ARG A 701 15.08 -22.26 -11.08
C ARG A 701 16.10 -21.29 -11.74
N SER A 702 15.96 -20.93 -13.02
CA SER A 702 16.88 -20.00 -13.70
C SER A 702 16.27 -18.67 -14.13
N ASP A 703 17.08 -17.91 -14.87
CA ASP A 703 16.75 -16.69 -15.61
C ASP A 703 15.84 -16.92 -16.84
N LYS A 704 15.25 -18.12 -16.98
CA LYS A 704 14.41 -18.51 -18.12
C LYS A 704 12.99 -18.91 -17.70
N ALA A 705 12.09 -18.87 -18.66
CA ALA A 705 10.71 -19.30 -18.56
C ALA A 705 10.57 -20.78 -18.97
N TYR A 706 9.76 -21.55 -18.24
CA TYR A 706 9.38 -22.91 -18.64
C TYR A 706 8.17 -22.93 -19.59
N THR A 707 7.60 -21.77 -19.92
CA THR A 707 6.44 -21.66 -20.81
C THR A 707 6.71 -20.68 -21.95
N ARG A 708 6.06 -20.97 -23.07
CA ARG A 708 6.08 -20.14 -24.29
C ARG A 708 4.69 -19.73 -24.75
N TRP A 709 3.68 -19.98 -23.91
CA TRP A 709 2.27 -19.74 -24.22
C TRP A 709 1.80 -18.44 -23.59
N GLY A 710 0.94 -17.72 -24.29
CA GLY A 710 0.33 -16.47 -23.81
C GLY A 710 -0.87 -16.05 -24.66
N GLY A 711 -1.66 -15.11 -24.13
CA GLY A 711 -2.71 -14.41 -24.88
C GLY A 711 -2.21 -13.05 -25.36
N PHE A 712 -2.09 -12.84 -26.67
CA PHE A 712 -1.52 -11.61 -27.22
C PHE A 712 -2.53 -10.84 -28.07
N ILE A 713 -2.60 -9.52 -27.88
CA ILE A 713 -3.40 -8.67 -28.74
C ILE A 713 -2.65 -8.35 -30.05
N GLU A 714 -3.39 -8.29 -31.16
CA GLU A 714 -2.85 -7.85 -32.45
C GLU A 714 -2.68 -6.33 -32.48
N GLY A 715 -1.64 -5.85 -33.18
CA GLY A 715 -1.45 -4.43 -33.44
C GLY A 715 -1.17 -3.58 -32.20
N TYR A 716 -0.62 -4.17 -31.13
CA TYR A 716 -0.19 -3.46 -29.92
C TYR A 716 0.77 -2.29 -30.21
N ASP A 717 1.54 -2.37 -31.29
CA ASP A 717 2.50 -1.37 -31.76
C ASP A 717 1.88 -0.30 -32.68
N ARG A 718 0.59 -0.41 -33.03
CA ARG A 718 -0.11 0.49 -33.97
C ARG A 718 -0.93 1.54 -33.23
N PHE A 719 -1.00 2.73 -33.83
CA PHE A 719 -1.73 3.87 -33.28
C PHE A 719 -2.00 4.90 -34.39
N ASP A 720 -3.12 5.61 -34.33
CA ASP A 720 -3.40 6.78 -35.19
C ASP A 720 -3.09 8.09 -34.43
N PRO A 721 -1.82 8.55 -34.41
CA PRO A 721 -1.42 9.65 -33.54
C PRO A 721 -2.03 10.99 -33.93
N LEU A 722 -2.23 11.24 -35.23
CA LEU A 722 -2.74 12.53 -35.70
C LEU A 722 -4.22 12.71 -35.38
N PHE A 723 -5.00 11.62 -35.37
CA PHE A 723 -6.37 11.62 -34.86
C PHE A 723 -6.43 12.13 -33.41
N PHE A 724 -5.49 11.66 -32.56
CA PHE A 724 -5.38 12.08 -31.16
C PHE A 724 -4.59 13.37 -30.93
N LYS A 725 -4.17 14.07 -32.00
CA LYS A 725 -3.34 15.28 -31.95
C LYS A 725 -1.99 15.08 -31.27
N ILE A 726 -1.41 13.90 -31.46
CA ILE A 726 -0.09 13.49 -30.96
C ILE A 726 0.86 13.46 -32.15
N SER A 727 2.10 13.93 -31.97
CA SER A 727 3.09 13.86 -33.04
C SER A 727 3.57 12.40 -33.22
N PRO A 728 3.90 11.95 -34.45
CA PRO A 728 4.44 10.60 -34.66
C PRO A 728 5.66 10.29 -33.78
N LEU A 729 6.56 11.26 -33.59
CA LEU A 729 7.73 11.11 -32.72
C LEU A 729 7.34 10.86 -31.26
N GLN A 730 6.33 11.57 -30.74
CA GLN A 730 5.83 11.31 -29.40
C GLN A 730 5.19 9.93 -29.31
N ALA A 731 4.39 9.54 -30.31
CA ALA A 731 3.71 8.25 -30.34
C ALA A 731 4.68 7.05 -30.37
N GLU A 732 5.85 7.20 -31.00
CA GLU A 732 6.92 6.19 -30.97
C GLU A 732 7.47 5.96 -29.56
N LEU A 733 7.53 7.00 -28.72
CA LEU A 733 8.05 6.93 -27.35
C LEU A 733 6.97 6.58 -26.32
N MET A 734 5.70 6.76 -26.64
CA MET A 734 4.57 6.48 -25.74
C MET A 734 4.42 4.98 -25.49
N ASP A 735 4.22 4.58 -24.23
CA ASP A 735 3.82 3.22 -23.89
C ASP A 735 2.57 2.79 -24.70
N PRO A 736 2.61 1.64 -25.40
CA PRO A 736 1.44 1.02 -26.04
C PRO A 736 0.17 1.00 -25.18
N GLN A 737 0.30 0.83 -23.86
CA GLN A 737 -0.82 0.81 -22.92
C GLN A 737 -1.59 2.13 -22.91
N GLN A 738 -0.87 3.28 -22.93
CA GLN A 738 -1.48 4.61 -23.02
C GLN A 738 -2.24 4.77 -24.34
N ARG A 739 -1.65 4.32 -25.45
CA ARG A 739 -2.22 4.41 -26.81
C ARG A 739 -3.52 3.62 -26.91
N LEU A 740 -3.49 2.37 -26.47
CA LEU A 740 -4.62 1.45 -26.54
C LEU A 740 -5.77 1.87 -25.63
N PHE A 741 -5.48 2.37 -24.44
CA PHE A 741 -6.52 2.86 -23.53
C PHE A 741 -7.20 4.12 -24.10
N LEU A 742 -6.43 5.03 -24.72
CA LEU A 742 -6.98 6.22 -25.38
C LEU A 742 -7.89 5.86 -26.58
N GLU A 743 -7.49 4.88 -27.40
CA GLU A 743 -8.34 4.34 -28.48
C GLU A 743 -9.60 3.66 -27.94
N ASN A 744 -9.50 2.91 -26.83
CA ASN A 744 -10.66 2.26 -26.20
C ASN A 744 -11.60 3.28 -25.56
N ALA A 745 -11.09 4.36 -24.97
CA ALA A 745 -11.93 5.45 -24.47
C ALA A 745 -12.74 6.08 -25.60
N TRP A 746 -12.13 6.30 -26.78
CA TRP A 746 -12.85 6.75 -27.97
C TRP A 746 -13.95 5.78 -28.40
N ALA A 747 -13.59 4.50 -28.58
CA ALA A 747 -14.54 3.47 -29.00
C ALA A 747 -15.70 3.31 -27.99
N CYS A 748 -15.43 3.44 -26.69
CA CYS A 748 -16.44 3.35 -25.63
C CYS A 748 -17.45 4.51 -25.70
N LEU A 749 -16.98 5.72 -26.01
CA LEU A 749 -17.86 6.88 -26.24
C LEU A 749 -18.72 6.70 -27.50
N GLU A 750 -18.15 6.18 -28.59
CA GLU A 750 -18.90 5.89 -29.82
C GLU A 750 -19.96 4.81 -29.59
N ASP A 751 -19.62 3.75 -28.84
CA ASP A 751 -20.55 2.69 -28.47
C ASP A 751 -21.71 3.22 -27.61
N ALA A 752 -21.42 4.14 -26.68
CA ALA A 752 -22.45 4.83 -25.90
C ALA A 752 -23.29 5.85 -26.70
N GLY A 753 -22.95 6.11 -27.97
CA GLY A 753 -23.66 7.08 -28.81
C GLY A 753 -23.33 8.54 -28.52
N TYR A 754 -22.25 8.84 -27.79
CA TYR A 754 -21.83 10.20 -27.49
C TYR A 754 -20.74 10.70 -28.45
N ARG A 755 -20.92 11.90 -28.99
CA ARG A 755 -19.85 12.63 -29.68
C ARG A 755 -18.83 13.18 -28.68
N ARG A 756 -17.61 13.48 -29.16
CA ARG A 756 -16.63 14.29 -28.39
C ARG A 756 -17.28 15.60 -27.91
N GLY A 757 -17.13 15.89 -26.62
CA GLY A 757 -17.77 17.05 -25.97
C GLY A 757 -19.30 16.96 -25.86
N GLY A 758 -19.87 15.76 -26.01
CA GLY A 758 -21.29 15.47 -25.76
C GLY A 758 -21.58 15.05 -24.31
N LEU A 759 -20.57 14.62 -23.57
CA LEU A 759 -20.66 14.30 -22.15
C LEU A 759 -20.52 15.55 -21.26
N PRO A 760 -21.02 15.52 -20.02
CA PRO A 760 -20.76 16.56 -19.03
C PRO A 760 -19.26 16.80 -18.83
N LYS A 761 -18.87 18.06 -18.61
CA LYS A 761 -17.48 18.42 -18.29
C LYS A 761 -16.96 17.69 -17.05
N LYS A 762 -17.82 17.45 -16.05
CA LYS A 762 -17.50 16.73 -14.81
C LYS A 762 -17.51 15.20 -15.04
N THR A 763 -16.84 14.73 -16.10
CA THR A 763 -16.63 13.29 -16.36
C THR A 763 -15.33 12.85 -15.68
N GLY A 764 -15.36 11.73 -14.95
CA GLY A 764 -14.17 11.14 -14.33
C GLY A 764 -13.52 10.05 -15.19
N VAL A 765 -12.23 9.78 -14.99
CA VAL A 765 -11.46 8.74 -15.67
C VAL A 765 -10.65 7.92 -14.66
N PHE A 766 -10.91 6.61 -14.61
CA PHE A 766 -10.30 5.69 -13.66
C PHE A 766 -9.70 4.51 -14.42
N ALA A 767 -8.37 4.38 -14.41
CA ALA A 767 -7.67 3.34 -15.15
C ALA A 767 -6.97 2.36 -14.22
N GLY A 768 -7.29 1.07 -14.34
CA GLY A 768 -6.53 0.00 -13.73
C GLY A 768 -5.31 -0.33 -14.59
N LEU A 769 -4.11 -0.24 -14.01
CA LEU A 769 -2.86 -0.61 -14.68
C LEU A 769 -2.03 -1.45 -13.73
N THR A 770 -1.33 -2.45 -14.25
CA THR A 770 -0.28 -3.14 -13.49
C THR A 770 0.90 -3.41 -14.40
N THR A 771 2.11 -3.32 -13.83
CA THR A 771 3.38 -3.71 -14.46
C THR A 771 3.70 -2.97 -15.78
N ASN A 772 4.77 -2.17 -15.79
CA ASN A 772 5.25 -1.51 -17.01
C ASN A 772 6.64 -2.03 -17.40
N THR A 773 6.71 -2.90 -18.42
CA THR A 773 7.98 -3.42 -18.95
C THR A 773 8.44 -2.72 -20.22
N TYR A 774 7.71 -1.72 -20.73
CA TYR A 774 8.12 -1.01 -21.94
C TYR A 774 9.44 -0.28 -21.76
N ALA A 775 9.70 0.21 -20.54
CA ALA A 775 10.99 0.83 -20.21
C ALA A 775 12.18 -0.13 -20.35
N LEU A 776 12.00 -1.44 -20.09
CA LEU A 776 13.05 -2.43 -20.27
C LEU A 776 13.36 -2.62 -21.76
N ALA A 777 12.34 -2.71 -22.61
CA ALA A 777 12.52 -2.80 -24.06
C ALA A 777 13.27 -1.58 -24.62
N ALA A 778 12.96 -0.37 -24.14
CA ALA A 778 13.68 0.84 -24.55
C ALA A 778 15.14 0.87 -24.07
N MET A 779 15.45 0.26 -22.92
CA MET A 779 16.84 0.11 -22.45
C MET A 779 17.64 -0.83 -23.35
N GLU A 780 17.07 -1.94 -23.80
CA GLU A 780 17.73 -2.85 -24.73
C GLU A 780 18.04 -2.17 -26.08
N GLU A 781 17.09 -1.40 -26.62
CA GLU A 781 17.31 -0.60 -27.82
C GLU A 781 18.39 0.47 -27.63
N SER A 782 18.40 1.13 -26.47
CA SER A 782 19.45 2.08 -26.11
C SER A 782 20.83 1.40 -26.03
N ALA A 783 20.90 0.16 -25.51
CA ALA A 783 22.13 -0.63 -25.50
C ALA A 783 22.60 -1.03 -26.92
N ARG A 784 21.68 -1.11 -27.90
CA ARG A 784 21.98 -1.32 -29.33
C ARG A 784 22.35 -0.02 -30.07
N GLY A 785 22.37 1.13 -29.38
CA GLY A 785 22.71 2.44 -29.93
C GLY A 785 21.50 3.29 -30.34
N ASN A 786 20.28 2.78 -30.20
CA ASN A 786 19.04 3.50 -30.47
C ASN A 786 18.56 4.19 -29.18
N VAL A 787 19.25 5.26 -28.76
CA VAL A 787 18.95 5.95 -27.50
C VAL A 787 17.54 6.54 -27.52
N GLN A 788 16.65 5.95 -26.72
CA GLN A 788 15.27 6.39 -26.55
C GLN A 788 14.94 6.55 -25.05
N ILE A 789 14.21 7.61 -24.73
CA ILE A 789 13.64 7.80 -23.40
C ILE A 789 12.13 7.61 -23.56
N PRO A 790 11.58 6.46 -23.18
CA PRO A 790 10.17 6.18 -23.38
C PRO A 790 9.32 6.95 -22.35
N ASP A 791 8.09 7.27 -22.74
CA ASP A 791 7.05 7.80 -21.86
C ASP A 791 6.25 6.61 -21.31
N THR A 792 6.58 6.23 -20.07
CA THR A 792 6.07 5.03 -19.38
C THR A 792 5.30 5.36 -18.11
N ASP A 793 4.93 6.62 -17.92
CA ASP A 793 4.26 7.05 -16.70
C ASP A 793 2.80 6.53 -16.66
N ALA A 794 2.42 5.92 -15.54
CA ALA A 794 1.15 5.23 -15.40
C ALA A 794 -0.05 6.19 -15.35
N TYR A 795 0.11 7.36 -14.72
CA TYR A 795 -0.93 8.40 -14.67
C TYR A 795 -1.38 8.89 -16.06
N ASP A 796 -0.53 8.77 -17.08
CA ASP A 796 -0.83 9.27 -18.43
C ASP A 796 -1.91 8.44 -19.14
N VAL A 797 -2.14 7.20 -18.70
CA VAL A 797 -3.25 6.35 -19.18
C VAL A 797 -4.60 7.03 -18.95
N ALA A 798 -4.83 7.60 -17.75
CA ALA A 798 -6.05 8.35 -17.44
C ALA A 798 -5.98 9.81 -17.91
N ASN A 799 -4.86 10.49 -17.68
CA ASN A 799 -4.77 11.94 -17.90
C ASN A 799 -4.82 12.32 -19.38
N ARG A 800 -4.28 11.50 -20.30
CA ARG A 800 -4.39 11.75 -21.74
C ARG A 800 -5.83 11.65 -22.24
N VAL A 801 -6.62 10.74 -21.68
CA VAL A 801 -8.07 10.66 -21.96
C VAL A 801 -8.75 11.94 -21.50
N SER A 802 -8.53 12.34 -20.24
CA SER A 802 -9.14 13.55 -19.69
C SER A 802 -8.75 14.81 -20.46
N TYR A 803 -7.49 14.93 -20.86
CA TYR A 803 -7.00 16.02 -21.70
C TYR A 803 -7.61 16.01 -23.10
N PHE A 804 -7.66 14.85 -23.77
CA PHE A 804 -8.17 14.75 -25.14
C PHE A 804 -9.66 15.04 -25.21
N PHE A 805 -10.46 14.53 -24.27
CA PHE A 805 -11.91 14.72 -24.27
C PHE A 805 -12.40 15.98 -23.53
N ASP A 806 -11.50 16.75 -22.92
CA ASP A 806 -11.83 17.91 -22.08
C ASP A 806 -12.67 17.54 -20.84
N PHE A 807 -12.30 16.44 -20.20
CA PHE A 807 -12.90 15.98 -18.96
C PHE A 807 -12.22 16.62 -17.74
N HIS A 808 -13.04 16.96 -16.74
CA HIS A 808 -12.65 17.71 -15.56
C HIS A 808 -13.01 17.03 -14.24
N GLY A 809 -13.58 15.83 -14.25
CA GLY A 809 -13.75 15.03 -13.03
C GLY A 809 -12.41 14.45 -12.53
N PRO A 810 -12.43 13.57 -11.51
CA PRO A 810 -11.23 12.88 -11.07
C PRO A 810 -10.57 12.09 -12.21
N SER A 811 -9.25 12.09 -12.26
CA SER A 811 -8.47 11.41 -13.31
C SER A 811 -7.25 10.76 -12.65
N MET A 812 -7.24 9.43 -12.58
CA MET A 812 -6.18 8.69 -11.91
C MET A 812 -6.02 7.26 -12.42
N THR A 813 -4.81 6.73 -12.25
CA THR A 813 -4.48 5.32 -12.43
C THR A 813 -4.38 4.65 -11.07
N VAL A 814 -4.83 3.40 -10.97
CA VAL A 814 -4.76 2.59 -9.74
C VAL A 814 -4.13 1.24 -10.01
N ASP A 815 -3.34 0.75 -9.04
CA ASP A 815 -2.74 -0.58 -9.08
C ASP A 815 -3.06 -1.36 -7.79
N THR A 816 -3.81 -2.45 -7.96
CA THR A 816 -4.07 -3.49 -6.96
C THR A 816 -3.68 -4.88 -7.49
N ALA A 817 -2.70 -4.93 -8.40
CA ALA A 817 -2.33 -6.11 -9.19
C ALA A 817 -3.51 -6.64 -10.04
N CYS A 818 -3.87 -7.92 -9.95
CA CYS A 818 -4.86 -8.53 -10.84
C CYS A 818 -6.28 -7.94 -10.72
N SER A 819 -6.59 -7.22 -9.63
CA SER A 819 -7.91 -6.60 -9.42
C SER A 819 -8.02 -5.15 -9.89
N SER A 820 -6.97 -4.55 -10.46
CA SER A 820 -6.89 -3.11 -10.74
C SER A 820 -8.07 -2.54 -11.54
N SER A 821 -8.57 -3.27 -12.55
CA SER A 821 -9.70 -2.81 -13.39
C SER A 821 -11.02 -2.76 -12.63
N LEU A 822 -11.30 -3.75 -11.77
CA LEU A 822 -12.49 -3.74 -10.90
C LEU A 822 -12.37 -2.71 -9.79
N THR A 823 -11.17 -2.49 -9.24
CA THR A 823 -10.91 -1.38 -8.32
C THR A 823 -11.18 -0.04 -8.99
N ALA A 824 -10.74 0.18 -10.23
CA ALA A 824 -11.02 1.39 -10.98
C ALA A 824 -12.53 1.62 -11.21
N ILE A 825 -13.28 0.56 -11.55
CA ILE A 825 -14.74 0.61 -11.67
C ILE A 825 -15.39 0.94 -10.32
N HIS A 826 -14.94 0.32 -9.23
CA HIS A 826 -15.44 0.61 -7.89
C HIS A 826 -15.23 2.09 -7.52
N LEU A 827 -14.03 2.62 -7.70
CA LEU A 827 -13.75 4.05 -7.42
C LEU A 827 -14.59 4.98 -8.30
N ALA A 828 -14.83 4.63 -9.56
CA ALA A 828 -15.74 5.38 -10.44
C ALA A 828 -17.18 5.39 -9.91
N ILE A 829 -17.70 4.24 -9.46
CA ILE A 829 -19.04 4.12 -8.85
C ILE A 829 -19.13 5.00 -7.60
N GLN A 830 -18.11 4.93 -6.73
CA GLN A 830 -18.10 5.73 -5.52
C GLN A 830 -18.05 7.24 -5.84
N SER A 831 -17.24 7.64 -6.82
CA SER A 831 -17.16 9.04 -7.28
C SER A 831 -18.47 9.56 -7.88
N LEU A 832 -19.19 8.72 -8.64
CA LEU A 832 -20.54 9.02 -9.14
C LEU A 832 -21.55 9.20 -8.00
N ARG A 833 -21.55 8.30 -7.02
CA ARG A 833 -22.46 8.34 -5.85
C ARG A 833 -22.23 9.58 -4.99
N ARG A 834 -20.98 10.04 -4.89
CA ARG A 834 -20.60 11.27 -4.15
C ARG A 834 -20.78 12.55 -4.97
N GLY A 835 -21.10 12.43 -6.27
CA GLY A 835 -21.27 13.57 -7.16
C GLY A 835 -19.96 14.27 -7.52
N GLU A 836 -18.79 13.66 -7.29
CA GLU A 836 -17.48 14.15 -7.76
C GLU A 836 -17.37 14.11 -9.29
N CYS A 837 -18.10 13.20 -9.92
CA CYS A 837 -18.35 13.18 -11.36
C CYS A 837 -19.82 12.86 -11.66
N GLU A 838 -20.25 13.17 -12.87
CA GLU A 838 -21.62 12.91 -13.34
C GLU A 838 -21.70 11.71 -14.30
N VAL A 839 -20.58 11.41 -14.94
CA VAL A 839 -20.32 10.26 -15.81
C VAL A 839 -18.89 9.82 -15.51
N ALA A 840 -18.59 8.53 -15.60
CA ALA A 840 -17.23 8.04 -15.40
C ALA A 840 -16.83 7.05 -16.49
N LEU A 841 -15.63 7.21 -17.06
CA LEU A 841 -14.98 6.19 -17.85
C LEU A 841 -14.08 5.38 -16.91
N ALA A 842 -14.28 4.07 -16.85
CA ALA A 842 -13.49 3.18 -16.00
C ALA A 842 -13.04 1.94 -16.77
N GLY A 843 -11.88 1.37 -16.46
CA GLY A 843 -11.39 0.21 -17.19
C GLY A 843 -10.02 -0.24 -16.76
N GLY A 844 -9.36 -1.04 -17.59
CA GLY A 844 -7.96 -1.40 -17.36
C GLY A 844 -7.24 -1.82 -18.62
N VAL A 845 -5.91 -1.81 -18.53
CA VAL A 845 -5.00 -2.25 -19.59
C VAL A 845 -3.81 -3.00 -18.97
N SER A 846 -3.40 -4.09 -19.62
CA SER A 846 -2.20 -4.86 -19.26
C SER A 846 -1.61 -5.46 -20.54
N LEU A 847 -0.32 -5.23 -20.77
CA LEU A 847 0.42 -5.84 -21.87
C LEU A 847 1.68 -6.54 -21.36
N THR A 848 2.14 -7.52 -22.14
CA THR A 848 3.40 -8.24 -21.90
C THR A 848 4.37 -7.82 -22.99
N LEU A 849 5.16 -6.78 -22.71
CA LEU A 849 6.03 -6.12 -23.69
C LEU A 849 7.50 -6.55 -23.59
N HIS A 850 7.86 -7.39 -22.62
CA HIS A 850 9.23 -7.86 -22.39
C HIS A 850 9.24 -9.26 -21.76
N PRO A 851 10.16 -10.17 -22.16
CA PRO A 851 10.23 -11.55 -21.64
C PRO A 851 10.38 -11.62 -20.11
N TYR A 852 11.03 -10.63 -19.50
CA TYR A 852 11.26 -10.53 -18.05
C TYR A 852 9.98 -10.77 -17.23
N ARG A 853 8.82 -10.29 -17.67
CA ARG A 853 7.54 -10.53 -16.98
C ARG A 853 7.15 -12.02 -16.96
N VAL A 854 7.32 -12.71 -18.08
CA VAL A 854 7.04 -14.15 -18.18
C VAL A 854 8.02 -14.94 -17.30
N VAL A 855 9.32 -14.60 -17.36
CA VAL A 855 10.35 -15.20 -16.50
C VAL A 855 10.03 -14.99 -15.02
N GLN A 856 9.59 -13.78 -14.62
CA GLN A 856 9.20 -13.45 -13.26
C GLN A 856 8.00 -14.25 -12.71
N PHE A 857 7.06 -14.64 -13.57
CA PHE A 857 5.95 -15.51 -13.18
C PHE A 857 6.34 -16.98 -13.21
N CYS A 858 7.20 -17.39 -14.15
CA CYS A 858 7.79 -18.73 -14.18
C CYS A 858 8.66 -19.00 -12.94
N SER A 859 9.49 -18.06 -12.49
CA SER A 859 10.31 -18.23 -11.27
C SER A 859 9.48 -18.46 -10.00
N LYS A 860 8.16 -18.26 -10.07
CA LYS A 860 7.19 -18.53 -9.01
C LYS A 860 6.26 -19.71 -9.31
N GLY A 861 6.46 -20.48 -10.37
CA GLY A 861 5.54 -21.57 -10.71
C GLY A 861 4.09 -21.11 -10.93
N MET A 862 3.86 -19.83 -11.30
CA MET A 862 2.52 -19.26 -11.44
C MET A 862 1.85 -19.58 -12.79
N LEU A 863 2.66 -19.84 -13.83
CA LEU A 863 2.16 -20.06 -15.18
C LEU A 863 2.00 -21.54 -15.49
N LEU A 864 1.15 -21.84 -16.48
CA LEU A 864 1.05 -23.18 -17.05
C LEU A 864 2.15 -23.43 -18.08
N ALA A 865 2.69 -24.65 -18.08
CA ALA A 865 3.55 -25.13 -19.17
C ALA A 865 2.77 -25.37 -20.48
N GLY A 866 1.44 -25.56 -20.38
CA GLY A 866 0.54 -25.72 -21.52
C GLY A 866 -0.18 -24.43 -21.91
N SER A 867 -0.85 -24.46 -23.07
CA SER A 867 -1.59 -23.33 -23.64
C SER A 867 -3.02 -23.16 -23.13
N HIS A 868 -3.55 -24.13 -22.38
CA HIS A 868 -4.97 -24.18 -22.02
C HIS A 868 -5.16 -24.10 -20.52
N GLU A 869 -5.74 -22.99 -20.05
CA GLU A 869 -6.18 -22.83 -18.68
C GLU A 869 -7.45 -23.64 -18.41
N GLN A 870 -7.52 -24.27 -17.24
CA GLN A 870 -8.65 -25.10 -16.84
C GLN A 870 -9.19 -24.66 -15.46
N PRO A 871 -9.83 -23.49 -15.35
CA PRO A 871 -10.45 -23.04 -14.11
C PRO A 871 -11.43 -24.10 -13.59
N PHE A 872 -11.33 -24.41 -12.30
CA PHE A 872 -12.13 -25.44 -11.60
C PHE A 872 -11.95 -26.87 -12.14
N GLY A 873 -10.98 -27.09 -13.04
CA GLY A 873 -10.65 -28.40 -13.61
C GLY A 873 -9.72 -29.22 -12.71
N SER A 874 -9.60 -30.52 -13.01
CA SER A 874 -8.66 -31.42 -12.32
C SER A 874 -7.21 -31.33 -12.84
N GLY A 875 -6.92 -30.35 -13.71
CA GLY A 875 -5.65 -30.19 -14.43
C GLY A 875 -4.48 -29.67 -13.58
N THR A 876 -3.31 -29.58 -14.20
CA THR A 876 -2.10 -28.98 -13.59
C THR A 876 -2.35 -27.51 -13.26
N GLY A 877 -1.92 -27.04 -12.08
CA GLY A 877 -2.21 -25.68 -11.61
C GLY A 877 -1.40 -24.58 -12.28
N GLY A 878 -2.00 -23.39 -12.41
CA GLY A 878 -1.40 -22.16 -12.96
C GLY A 878 -2.35 -21.46 -13.94
N PHE A 879 -1.96 -20.28 -14.42
CA PHE A 879 -2.70 -19.54 -15.47
C PHE A 879 -1.85 -19.30 -16.73
N VAL A 880 -2.47 -18.81 -17.81
CA VAL A 880 -1.73 -18.34 -19.00
C VAL A 880 -1.68 -16.81 -18.97
N ASP A 881 -0.49 -16.20 -18.98
CA ASP A 881 -0.38 -14.73 -19.00
C ASP A 881 -0.98 -14.18 -20.30
N ALA A 882 -1.83 -13.16 -20.17
CA ALA A 882 -2.58 -12.60 -21.28
C ALA A 882 -2.67 -11.08 -21.22
N GLU A 883 -2.82 -10.52 -22.41
CA GLU A 883 -2.93 -9.10 -22.66
C GLU A 883 -4.39 -8.68 -22.82
N GLY A 884 -4.70 -7.44 -22.49
CA GLY A 884 -6.03 -6.90 -22.74
C GLY A 884 -6.16 -5.43 -22.42
N VAL A 885 -7.15 -4.81 -23.04
CA VAL A 885 -7.62 -3.47 -22.70
C VAL A 885 -9.14 -3.45 -22.75
N ALA A 886 -9.77 -2.86 -21.75
CA ALA A 886 -11.22 -2.67 -21.72
C ALA A 886 -11.59 -1.39 -21.01
N ALA A 887 -12.68 -0.76 -21.45
CA ALA A 887 -13.26 0.42 -20.83
C ALA A 887 -14.79 0.35 -20.85
N VAL A 888 -15.40 0.85 -19.78
CA VAL A 888 -16.84 0.99 -19.61
C VAL A 888 -17.19 2.45 -19.34
N LEU A 889 -18.30 2.92 -19.89
CA LEU A 889 -18.85 4.24 -19.59
C LEU A 889 -20.01 4.08 -18.61
N LEU A 890 -19.89 4.73 -17.47
CA LEU A 890 -20.74 4.58 -16.30
C LEU A 890 -21.52 5.85 -16.03
N LYS A 891 -22.80 5.70 -15.69
CA LYS A 891 -23.69 6.82 -15.37
C LYS A 891 -24.72 6.42 -14.31
N PRO A 892 -25.15 7.32 -13.41
CA PRO A 892 -26.24 7.00 -12.49
C PRO A 892 -27.47 6.52 -13.27
N LEU A 893 -28.07 5.40 -12.87
CA LEU A 893 -29.12 4.72 -13.65
C LEU A 893 -30.27 5.67 -14.01
N GLU A 894 -30.74 6.47 -13.05
CA GLU A 894 -31.83 7.43 -13.26
C GLU A 894 -31.50 8.44 -14.36
N LYS A 895 -30.26 8.95 -14.39
CA LYS A 895 -29.79 9.87 -15.43
C LYS A 895 -29.65 9.17 -16.79
N ALA A 896 -29.17 7.93 -16.80
CA ALA A 896 -29.06 7.16 -18.04
C ALA A 896 -30.42 6.91 -18.70
N VAL A 897 -31.42 6.54 -17.89
CA VAL A 897 -32.81 6.39 -18.35
C VAL A 897 -33.39 7.73 -18.83
N ALA A 898 -33.17 8.81 -18.08
CA ALA A 898 -33.66 10.15 -18.44
C ALA A 898 -33.08 10.65 -19.78
N ASP A 899 -31.81 10.37 -20.03
CA ASP A 899 -31.12 10.79 -21.25
C ASP A 899 -31.34 9.83 -22.43
N GLY A 900 -32.05 8.72 -22.21
CA GLY A 900 -32.37 7.74 -23.25
C GLY A 900 -31.15 6.91 -23.69
N ASP A 901 -30.17 6.73 -22.80
CA ASP A 901 -28.97 5.97 -23.07
C ASP A 901 -29.28 4.49 -23.35
N HIS A 902 -28.48 3.86 -24.21
CA HIS A 902 -28.47 2.40 -24.30
C HIS A 902 -27.84 1.84 -23.03
N ILE A 903 -28.49 0.89 -22.37
CA ILE A 903 -28.02 0.30 -21.11
C ILE A 903 -27.75 -1.19 -21.35
N TYR A 904 -26.47 -1.59 -21.30
CA TYR A 904 -26.06 -3.00 -21.41
C TYR A 904 -26.41 -3.80 -20.16
N GLY A 905 -26.22 -3.16 -19.01
CA GLY A 905 -26.39 -3.76 -17.70
C GLY A 905 -26.28 -2.69 -16.64
N VAL A 906 -26.54 -3.09 -15.40
CA VAL A 906 -26.58 -2.15 -14.27
C VAL A 906 -25.83 -2.77 -13.11
N ILE A 907 -24.80 -2.07 -12.64
CA ILE A 907 -24.03 -2.43 -11.47
C ILE A 907 -24.84 -2.03 -10.24
N ARG A 908 -25.29 -3.03 -9.46
CA ARG A 908 -26.08 -2.81 -8.24
C ARG A 908 -25.22 -2.50 -7.03
N GLY A 909 -24.13 -3.25 -6.86
CA GLY A 909 -23.21 -3.04 -5.76
C GLY A 909 -21.79 -3.44 -6.09
N SER A 910 -20.86 -2.92 -5.30
CA SER A 910 -19.43 -3.22 -5.43
C SER A 910 -18.74 -3.05 -4.08
N ALA A 911 -17.71 -3.86 -3.82
CA ALA A 911 -16.90 -3.78 -2.62
C ALA A 911 -15.44 -4.10 -2.96
N ILE A 912 -14.52 -3.63 -2.12
CA ILE A 912 -13.10 -3.99 -2.14
C ILE A 912 -12.62 -4.22 -0.70
N ASN A 913 -11.72 -5.19 -0.50
CA ASN A 913 -11.09 -5.46 0.79
C ASN A 913 -9.68 -6.06 0.59
N SER A 914 -9.02 -6.40 1.71
CA SER A 914 -7.74 -7.10 1.71
C SER A 914 -7.81 -8.37 2.55
N GLY A 915 -7.03 -9.38 2.18
CA GLY A 915 -6.87 -10.60 2.97
C GLY A 915 -6.20 -10.37 4.34
N GLY A 916 -5.59 -9.20 4.54
CA GLY A 916 -4.80 -8.90 5.74
C GLY A 916 -3.65 -9.90 5.90
N ARG A 917 -3.45 -10.39 7.13
CA ARG A 917 -2.45 -11.41 7.44
C ARG A 917 -3.00 -12.79 7.08
N THR A 918 -2.28 -13.53 6.24
CA THR A 918 -2.58 -14.93 5.88
C THR A 918 -1.33 -15.81 6.04
N GLY A 919 -1.44 -17.12 5.82
CA GLY A 919 -0.33 -18.09 5.92
C GLY A 919 0.78 -17.93 4.86
N GLY A 920 0.72 -16.87 4.04
CA GLY A 920 1.76 -16.50 3.10
C GLY A 920 1.27 -15.33 2.25
N TYR A 921 2.18 -14.47 1.79
CA TYR A 921 1.81 -13.21 1.11
C TYR A 921 0.87 -13.40 -0.10
N THR A 922 1.03 -14.49 -0.83
CA THR A 922 0.24 -14.82 -2.03
C THR A 922 -0.89 -15.81 -1.75
N VAL A 923 -1.13 -16.18 -0.49
CA VAL A 923 -2.19 -17.12 -0.10
C VAL A 923 -3.51 -16.36 0.06
N PRO A 924 -4.55 -16.70 -0.72
CA PRO A 924 -5.86 -16.08 -0.55
C PRO A 924 -6.55 -16.54 0.74
N SER A 925 -7.53 -15.76 1.20
CA SER A 925 -8.32 -16.06 2.40
C SER A 925 -9.79 -16.29 2.03
N PRO A 926 -10.36 -17.49 2.25
CA PRO A 926 -11.77 -17.74 1.97
C PRO A 926 -12.69 -16.90 2.87
N VAL A 927 -12.23 -16.53 4.07
CA VAL A 927 -12.97 -15.65 4.97
C VAL A 927 -13.05 -14.24 4.40
N ALA A 928 -11.91 -13.67 3.98
CA ALA A 928 -11.90 -12.32 3.39
C ALA A 928 -12.68 -12.28 2.07
N GLN A 929 -12.62 -13.33 1.24
CA GLN A 929 -13.43 -13.42 0.03
C GLN A 929 -14.93 -13.52 0.34
N ALA A 930 -15.31 -14.26 1.39
CA ALA A 930 -16.71 -14.32 1.81
C ALA A 930 -17.22 -12.94 2.31
N GLU A 931 -16.41 -12.24 3.11
CA GLU A 931 -16.70 -10.88 3.57
C GLU A 931 -16.85 -9.91 2.40
N LEU A 932 -15.98 -10.00 1.39
CA LEU A 932 -16.03 -9.20 0.16
C LEU A 932 -17.34 -9.40 -0.61
N VAL A 933 -17.70 -10.66 -0.85
CA VAL A 933 -18.91 -11.03 -1.58
C VAL A 933 -20.15 -10.60 -0.81
N ALA A 934 -20.17 -10.81 0.52
CA ALA A 934 -21.25 -10.36 1.38
C ALA A 934 -21.41 -8.83 1.35
N ALA A 935 -20.30 -8.08 1.43
CA ALA A 935 -20.32 -6.62 1.33
C ALA A 935 -20.85 -6.11 -0.02
N ALA A 936 -20.48 -6.78 -1.13
CA ALA A 936 -21.00 -6.44 -2.45
C ALA A 936 -22.52 -6.72 -2.58
N LEU A 937 -23.01 -7.82 -2.01
CA LEU A 937 -24.44 -8.15 -1.95
C LEU A 937 -25.21 -7.16 -1.06
N GLU A 938 -24.64 -6.76 0.09
CA GLU A 938 -25.21 -5.76 0.99
C GLU A 938 -25.27 -4.37 0.33
N ASP A 939 -24.21 -3.94 -0.36
CA ASP A 939 -24.20 -2.70 -1.15
C ASP A 939 -25.25 -2.74 -2.28
N ALA A 940 -25.43 -3.91 -2.91
CA ALA A 940 -26.42 -4.12 -3.95
C ALA A 940 -27.87 -4.22 -3.42
N GLY A 941 -28.06 -4.51 -2.13
CA GLY A 941 -29.37 -4.77 -1.54
C GLY A 941 -30.10 -5.98 -2.12
N ILE A 942 -29.35 -7.02 -2.55
CA ILE A 942 -29.92 -8.23 -3.17
C ILE A 942 -29.59 -9.50 -2.37
N ASP A 943 -30.49 -10.49 -2.47
CA ASP A 943 -30.29 -11.82 -1.91
C ASP A 943 -29.39 -12.67 -2.84
N ALA A 944 -28.48 -13.46 -2.26
CA ALA A 944 -27.54 -14.28 -3.03
C ALA A 944 -28.26 -15.33 -3.90
N ARG A 945 -29.46 -15.76 -3.51
CA ARG A 945 -30.33 -16.67 -4.27
C ARG A 945 -30.73 -16.11 -5.63
N THR A 946 -30.70 -14.78 -5.80
CA THR A 946 -31.03 -14.13 -7.08
C THR A 946 -29.86 -14.14 -8.07
N VAL A 947 -28.65 -14.48 -7.62
CA VAL A 947 -27.47 -14.60 -8.47
C VAL A 947 -27.48 -15.95 -9.16
N SER A 948 -27.71 -15.97 -10.47
CA SER A 948 -27.73 -17.19 -11.29
C SER A 948 -26.39 -17.52 -11.94
N TYR A 949 -25.44 -16.58 -11.94
CA TYR A 949 -24.13 -16.72 -12.56
C TYR A 949 -23.08 -15.91 -11.80
N VAL A 950 -21.91 -16.51 -11.58
CA VAL A 950 -20.71 -15.83 -11.09
C VAL A 950 -19.62 -15.95 -12.15
N GLU A 951 -19.17 -14.80 -12.64
CA GLU A 951 -17.89 -14.67 -13.36
C GLU A 951 -16.77 -14.64 -12.32
N ALA A 952 -16.08 -15.76 -12.16
CA ALA A 952 -15.07 -15.94 -11.14
C ALA A 952 -13.71 -15.37 -11.55
N HIS A 953 -12.84 -15.14 -10.58
CA HIS A 953 -11.42 -14.94 -10.83
C HIS A 953 -10.81 -16.17 -11.52
N GLY A 954 -11.13 -17.37 -11.03
CA GLY A 954 -10.95 -18.67 -11.69
C GLY A 954 -9.64 -18.76 -12.46
N THR A 955 -8.53 -18.88 -11.72
CA THR A 955 -7.15 -18.83 -12.25
C THR A 955 -6.59 -20.20 -12.60
N GLY A 956 -7.37 -21.26 -12.42
CA GLY A 956 -6.89 -22.63 -12.64
C GLY A 956 -5.84 -23.07 -11.62
N THR A 957 -5.66 -22.34 -10.51
CA THR A 957 -4.66 -22.68 -9.51
C THR A 957 -5.20 -23.71 -8.52
N ILE A 958 -4.37 -24.69 -8.16
CA ILE A 958 -4.74 -25.80 -7.26
C ILE A 958 -5.27 -25.31 -5.90
N LEU A 959 -4.75 -24.18 -5.42
CA LEU A 959 -5.12 -23.59 -4.14
C LEU A 959 -6.19 -22.50 -4.29
N GLY A 960 -6.09 -21.65 -5.31
CA GLY A 960 -6.96 -20.48 -5.47
C GLY A 960 -8.39 -20.84 -5.81
N ASP A 961 -8.61 -21.74 -6.76
CA ASP A 961 -9.96 -22.10 -7.22
C ASP A 961 -10.82 -22.73 -6.10
N PRO A 962 -10.32 -23.69 -5.28
CA PRO A 962 -11.08 -24.17 -4.13
C PRO A 962 -11.36 -23.10 -3.07
N ILE A 963 -10.42 -22.19 -2.84
CA ILE A 963 -10.61 -21.10 -1.87
C ILE A 963 -11.68 -20.11 -2.36
N GLU A 964 -11.69 -19.79 -3.65
CA GLU A 964 -12.72 -18.94 -4.26
C GLU A 964 -14.12 -19.56 -4.14
N VAL A 965 -14.25 -20.85 -4.44
CA VAL A 965 -15.52 -21.58 -4.30
C VAL A 965 -15.96 -21.64 -2.83
N ASP A 966 -15.04 -21.84 -1.89
CA ASP A 966 -15.34 -21.83 -0.46
C ASP A 966 -15.80 -20.43 0.01
N GLY A 967 -15.11 -19.37 -0.40
CA GLY A 967 -15.50 -17.98 -0.10
C GLY A 967 -16.90 -17.64 -0.62
N LEU A 968 -17.18 -17.97 -1.88
CA LEU A 968 -18.51 -17.82 -2.49
C LEU A 968 -19.57 -18.63 -1.72
N THR A 969 -19.26 -19.88 -1.38
CA THR A 969 -20.18 -20.77 -0.66
C THR A 969 -20.52 -20.20 0.72
N ARG A 970 -19.53 -19.73 1.48
CA ARG A 970 -19.73 -19.11 2.80
C ARG A 970 -20.62 -17.88 2.71
N ALA A 971 -20.35 -16.99 1.75
CA ALA A 971 -21.16 -15.79 1.55
C ALA A 971 -22.61 -16.13 1.16
N PHE A 972 -22.82 -17.08 0.25
CA PHE A 972 -24.15 -17.43 -0.24
C PHE A 972 -24.98 -18.17 0.81
N ARG A 973 -24.34 -18.99 1.67
CA ARG A 973 -25.01 -19.71 2.77
C ARG A 973 -25.59 -18.79 3.83
N ALA A 974 -25.15 -17.54 3.91
CA ALA A 974 -25.79 -16.55 4.77
C ALA A 974 -27.23 -16.22 4.33
N HIS A 975 -27.57 -16.43 3.05
CA HIS A 975 -28.87 -16.07 2.48
C HIS A 975 -29.71 -17.29 2.06
N THR A 976 -29.09 -18.37 1.57
CA THR A 976 -29.83 -19.52 1.01
C THR A 976 -29.16 -20.87 1.24
N GLU A 977 -30.00 -21.90 1.45
CA GLU A 977 -29.57 -23.29 1.55
C GLU A 977 -29.61 -24.04 0.20
N ASP A 978 -30.17 -23.42 -0.85
CA ASP A 978 -30.33 -24.03 -2.17
C ASP A 978 -28.97 -24.44 -2.77
N ARG A 979 -28.98 -25.45 -3.64
CA ARG A 979 -27.78 -26.00 -4.31
C ARG A 979 -28.01 -26.08 -5.81
N GLY A 980 -26.94 -25.91 -6.59
CA GLY A 980 -26.96 -26.05 -8.04
C GLY A 980 -27.76 -24.97 -8.79
N PHE A 981 -28.05 -23.84 -8.17
CA PHE A 981 -28.85 -22.76 -8.78
C PHE A 981 -28.00 -21.68 -9.47
N CYS A 982 -26.73 -21.52 -9.07
CA CYS A 982 -25.80 -20.54 -9.62
C CYS A 982 -24.74 -21.25 -10.47
N ALA A 983 -24.61 -20.84 -11.72
CA ALA A 983 -23.51 -21.26 -12.59
C ALA A 983 -22.23 -20.51 -12.24
N LEU A 984 -21.09 -21.14 -12.51
CA LEU A 984 -19.75 -20.59 -12.28
C LEU A 984 -18.98 -20.67 -13.60
N GLY A 985 -18.37 -19.57 -14.02
CA GLY A 985 -17.54 -19.51 -15.23
C GLY A 985 -16.32 -18.62 -15.04
N SER A 986 -15.39 -18.69 -16.01
CA SER A 986 -14.21 -17.82 -16.07
C SER A 986 -13.81 -17.61 -17.53
N VAL A 987 -13.73 -16.35 -17.94
CA VAL A 987 -13.30 -15.91 -19.28
C VAL A 987 -11.86 -16.30 -19.58
N LYS A 988 -11.03 -16.56 -18.56
CA LYS A 988 -9.61 -16.96 -18.74
C LYS A 988 -9.45 -18.25 -19.52
N SER A 989 -10.43 -19.14 -19.43
CA SER A 989 -10.45 -20.37 -20.25
C SER A 989 -10.43 -20.09 -21.78
N ASN A 990 -10.87 -18.90 -22.20
CA ASN A 990 -10.88 -18.49 -23.61
C ASN A 990 -9.70 -17.60 -24.01
N ILE A 991 -9.21 -16.74 -23.11
CA ILE A 991 -8.25 -15.68 -23.48
C ILE A 991 -6.96 -15.67 -22.64
N GLY A 992 -6.87 -16.50 -21.60
CA GLY A 992 -5.85 -16.41 -20.54
C GLY A 992 -6.22 -15.42 -19.43
#